data_AF-A0A0L7QYV8-F1
#
_entry.id   AF-A0A0L7QYV8-F1
#
_cell.length_a   1.000
_cell.length_b   1.000
_cell.length_c   1.000
_cell.angle_alpha   90.00
_cell.angle_beta   90.00
_cell.angle_gamma   90.00
#
_symmetry.space_group_name_H-M   'P 1'
#
loop_
_entity.id
_entity.type
_entity.pdbx_description
1 polymer ?
#
loop_
_entity_poly.entity_id
_entity_poly.type
_entity_poly.pdbx_seq_one_letter_code
_entity_poly.pdbx_strand_id
1 'polypeptide(L)'
;MTVISRKSIFICLLFSLQQCANGFKIGYVDIKDLVKFGYDIAIEASETWNLINTNPESDNSLPILSRMEKEIKSRIVRVSDKIDSFQEQMDVHLDAIVAKLLNDIPLREKLDRKIQMLEQFVGQINDLYNMFVLYSKAINRYEKYTLEDFAKTCVSSRSGALPDILKSIHRLFVPSADEVLSRSILILLANQMHVSNYLKNHTYTISHTFQFYTPVYRTNIMKSPNILICLLFLSTICGTRGIRYDVTVIDGMRNKLLQLEESLENDLFNKNMFQGREQEKYLWLINNFKKFGDELEKRIPTSGYEYLNSLNNVPLWVLTEHELREIESLYKLFRLLQRDIIDRGDDLDLPKLTDFLSTMLQHPNASIVHALDRIGKAIVQERLFVSAYQEASSQICNENQSLQQLLYNLYSTVTLAEIKGYSVIQFSYKLLRLYTPGANFTEEMKIVKQQYVTRTLETIRAVKTAMAFTPRQVWKCDPKEHKLDETYTKLTELFQGYIVNEVDLNGKSTCRENCGYYEYTKVHGCYQNQFCDQQRRCKGRVLKCEYIDSDMWICPASQNSDRRYEYIQYKNGNTFGQKNTCKNPTIKVNSWWRWLFWHCSYCFCYCDDSHANSDRYFSLRKVMSDVANNKVVTGIRFKKVNQIIHMQIQQGELMSRGNINESTIEWKPVDAFNILDSNVTNSVDYHTLSWEKRGLDLDDYVLDGKFLLTGVKFRTLGSRLNLEVRMTPFNFTTGKLLEPTEKSFWISHDKTDRYELAFPNADIPTRSPLLTLPDSKEDNYINFTPSSRKADAAQNTIPFVDIQPVELKPPVAIAGVGVFHKGRTGSGGYVALRLITYDYSPHLQVNVTPTIETVVGALSAPDAV
;
A
#
# COMPACT_ATOMS: atom_id res chain seq x y z
N MET A 1 43.04 -0.95 -20.46
CA MET A 1 41.75 -1.57 -20.84
C MET A 1 41.87 -3.07 -20.65
N THR A 2 41.52 -3.54 -19.45
CA THR A 2 41.62 -4.94 -19.04
C THR A 2 40.39 -5.71 -19.48
N VAL A 3 40.65 -6.78 -20.24
CA VAL A 3 39.68 -7.74 -20.76
C VAL A 3 38.99 -8.47 -19.61
N ILE A 4 37.70 -8.20 -19.41
CA ILE A 4 36.87 -8.97 -18.49
C ILE A 4 36.54 -10.32 -19.18
N SER A 5 37.05 -11.40 -18.59
CA SER A 5 36.86 -12.77 -19.04
C SER A 5 35.37 -13.15 -19.07
N ARG A 6 34.95 -13.83 -20.15
CA ARG A 6 33.60 -14.44 -20.33
C ARG A 6 33.15 -15.29 -19.13
N LYS A 7 34.07 -15.79 -18.30
CA LYS A 7 33.75 -16.55 -17.07
C LYS A 7 33.17 -15.68 -15.95
N SER A 8 33.52 -14.39 -15.88
CA SER A 8 33.01 -13.46 -14.86
C SER A 8 31.57 -13.04 -15.11
N ILE A 9 31.18 -12.93 -16.38
CA ILE A 9 29.80 -12.64 -16.80
C ILE A 9 28.89 -13.84 -16.51
N PHE A 10 29.39 -15.06 -16.69
CA PHE A 10 28.65 -16.29 -16.40
C PHE A 10 28.41 -16.52 -14.90
N ILE A 11 29.39 -16.17 -14.05
CA ILE A 11 29.26 -16.26 -12.59
C ILE A 11 28.31 -15.18 -12.05
N CYS A 12 28.29 -13.97 -12.63
CA CYS A 12 27.33 -12.93 -12.27
C CYS A 12 25.89 -13.31 -12.68
N LEU A 13 25.71 -13.96 -13.83
CA LEU A 13 24.42 -14.50 -14.28
C LEU A 13 23.90 -15.63 -13.38
N LEU A 14 24.80 -16.51 -12.90
CA LEU A 14 24.45 -17.56 -11.93
C LEU A 14 24.08 -16.98 -10.56
N PHE A 15 24.73 -15.91 -10.10
CA PHE A 15 24.36 -15.22 -8.86
C PHE A 15 23.01 -14.47 -8.97
N SER A 16 22.67 -13.95 -10.15
CA SER A 16 21.35 -13.34 -10.37
C SER A 16 20.21 -14.37 -10.46
N LEU A 17 20.49 -15.61 -10.81
CA LEU A 17 19.48 -16.69 -10.88
C LEU A 17 19.25 -17.38 -9.53
N GLN A 18 20.21 -17.31 -8.60
CA GLN A 18 20.05 -17.92 -7.27
C GLN A 18 19.14 -17.09 -6.34
N GLN A 19 18.91 -15.81 -6.64
CA GLN A 19 17.96 -14.96 -5.91
C GLN A 19 16.49 -15.14 -6.37
N CYS A 20 16.24 -15.88 -7.45
CA CYS A 20 14.88 -16.21 -7.92
C CYS A 20 14.38 -17.60 -7.46
N ALA A 21 15.15 -18.34 -6.67
CA ALA A 21 14.83 -19.72 -6.27
C ALA A 21 14.28 -19.87 -4.84
N ASN A 22 13.98 -18.79 -4.13
CA ASN A 22 13.19 -18.83 -2.90
C ASN A 22 11.93 -18.00 -3.09
N GLY A 23 10.97 -18.56 -3.81
CA GLY A 23 9.65 -17.95 -3.90
C GLY A 23 8.81 -18.27 -5.12
N PHE A 24 9.09 -19.28 -5.95
CA PHE A 24 8.14 -19.71 -6.98
C PHE A 24 8.33 -21.21 -7.30
N LYS A 25 7.34 -22.04 -6.92
CA LYS A 25 7.13 -23.36 -7.54
C LYS A 25 6.27 -23.16 -8.78
N ILE A 26 6.90 -22.78 -9.91
CA ILE A 26 6.27 -22.88 -11.23
C ILE A 26 6.58 -24.29 -11.76
N GLY A 27 5.53 -25.01 -12.14
CA GLY A 27 5.60 -26.41 -12.55
C GLY A 27 6.27 -26.60 -13.91
N TYR A 28 7.20 -27.56 -13.94
CA TYR A 28 7.51 -28.50 -15.02
C TYR A 28 7.20 -28.06 -16.47
N VAL A 29 7.85 -27.00 -16.93
CA VAL A 29 8.53 -27.07 -18.24
C VAL A 29 9.96 -27.41 -17.87
N ASP A 30 10.52 -28.49 -18.44
CA ASP A 30 11.93 -28.79 -18.23
C ASP A 30 12.70 -27.56 -18.75
N ILE A 31 13.18 -26.71 -17.84
CA ILE A 31 13.91 -25.47 -18.17
C ILE A 31 15.06 -25.81 -19.12
N LYS A 32 15.54 -27.05 -19.04
CA LYS A 32 16.46 -27.68 -19.97
C LYS A 32 15.98 -27.70 -21.43
N ASP A 33 14.73 -28.02 -21.72
CA ASP A 33 14.21 -28.10 -23.09
C ASP A 33 13.92 -26.71 -23.67
N LEU A 34 13.46 -25.76 -22.85
CA LEU A 34 13.30 -24.36 -23.26
C LEU A 34 14.65 -23.68 -23.52
N VAL A 35 15.63 -23.94 -22.64
CA VAL A 35 17.01 -23.46 -22.81
C VAL A 35 17.69 -24.14 -23.99
N LYS A 36 17.44 -25.44 -24.23
CA LYS A 36 17.96 -26.17 -25.38
C LYS A 36 17.35 -25.68 -26.70
N PHE A 37 16.03 -25.47 -26.75
CA PHE A 37 15.36 -24.88 -27.90
C PHE A 37 15.87 -23.45 -28.18
N GLY A 38 15.99 -22.62 -27.14
CA GLY A 38 16.57 -21.28 -27.25
C GLY A 38 18.04 -21.28 -27.66
N TYR A 39 18.82 -22.26 -27.19
CA TYR A 39 20.22 -22.47 -27.57
C TYR A 39 20.34 -22.93 -29.03
N ASP A 40 19.51 -23.86 -29.48
CA ASP A 40 19.50 -24.38 -30.84
C ASP A 40 19.07 -23.30 -31.84
N ILE A 41 18.07 -22.47 -31.50
CA ILE A 41 17.67 -21.29 -32.30
C ILE A 41 18.78 -20.24 -32.31
N ALA A 42 19.45 -20.00 -31.17
CA ALA A 42 20.53 -19.01 -31.09
C ALA A 42 21.77 -19.44 -31.89
N ILE A 43 22.10 -20.73 -31.92
CA ILE A 43 23.15 -21.28 -32.79
C ILE A 43 22.75 -21.13 -34.25
N GLU A 44 21.54 -21.57 -34.63
CA GLU A 44 21.09 -21.55 -36.02
C GLU A 44 20.98 -20.11 -36.56
N ALA A 45 20.56 -19.15 -35.72
CA ALA A 45 20.59 -17.72 -36.02
C ALA A 45 22.00 -17.12 -36.06
N SER A 46 22.91 -17.56 -35.17
CA SER A 46 24.30 -17.10 -35.16
C SER A 46 25.11 -17.62 -36.36
N GLU A 47 24.83 -18.83 -36.83
CA GLU A 47 25.43 -19.38 -38.05
C GLU A 47 24.90 -18.65 -39.30
N THR A 48 23.62 -18.29 -39.29
CA THR A 48 23.00 -17.45 -40.33
C THR A 48 23.61 -16.04 -40.35
N TRP A 49 23.93 -15.48 -39.17
CA TRP A 49 24.60 -14.19 -39.04
C TRP A 49 26.06 -14.22 -39.51
N ASN A 50 26.80 -15.30 -39.28
CA ASN A 50 28.18 -15.44 -39.74
C ASN A 50 28.30 -15.55 -41.27
N LEU A 51 27.28 -16.07 -41.97
CA LEU A 51 27.20 -16.07 -43.44
C LEU A 51 26.93 -14.68 -44.03
N ILE A 52 26.31 -13.78 -43.26
CA ILE A 52 26.05 -12.39 -43.67
C ILE A 52 27.29 -11.51 -43.44
N ASN A 53 28.17 -11.90 -42.49
CA ASN A 53 29.26 -11.05 -42.01
C ASN A 53 30.65 -11.35 -42.64
N THR A 54 30.74 -12.29 -43.59
CA THR A 54 31.93 -12.43 -44.45
C THR A 54 31.85 -11.42 -45.59
N ASN A 55 32.66 -10.35 -45.50
CA ASN A 55 32.78 -9.29 -46.50
C ASN A 55 32.94 -9.85 -47.92
N PRO A 56 32.17 -9.35 -48.92
CA PRO A 56 32.41 -9.63 -50.32
C PRO A 56 33.48 -8.65 -50.83
N GLU A 57 34.74 -9.10 -50.90
CA GLU A 57 35.71 -8.43 -51.75
C GLU A 57 35.63 -8.98 -53.18
N SER A 58 35.34 -8.06 -54.09
CA SER A 58 35.54 -8.11 -55.54
C SER A 58 34.65 -9.02 -56.40
N ASP A 59 33.91 -8.29 -57.24
CA ASP A 59 33.57 -8.55 -58.64
C ASP A 59 32.36 -9.43 -59.01
N ASN A 60 31.68 -8.93 -60.04
CA ASN A 60 30.35 -9.30 -60.53
C ASN A 60 30.07 -10.80 -60.62
N SER A 61 28.99 -11.26 -59.96
CA SER A 61 28.13 -12.32 -60.52
C SER A 61 26.74 -12.39 -59.82
N LEU A 62 25.70 -11.96 -60.53
CA LEU A 62 24.28 -12.09 -60.15
C LEU A 62 23.73 -13.53 -59.89
N PRO A 63 24.40 -14.67 -60.18
CA PRO A 63 23.90 -16.01 -59.79
C PRO A 63 24.06 -16.35 -58.30
N ILE A 64 24.89 -15.63 -57.53
CA ILE A 64 25.19 -15.97 -56.12
C ILE A 64 24.08 -15.48 -55.17
N LEU A 65 23.49 -14.32 -55.46
CA LEU A 65 22.43 -13.72 -54.64
C LEU A 65 21.13 -14.55 -54.63
N SER A 66 20.76 -15.18 -55.75
CA SER A 66 19.55 -16.03 -55.79
C SER A 66 19.74 -17.38 -55.08
N ARG A 67 20.97 -17.90 -55.00
CA ARG A 67 21.32 -19.09 -54.21
C ARG A 67 21.28 -18.78 -52.73
N MET A 68 21.86 -17.67 -52.30
CA MET A 68 21.80 -17.23 -50.90
C MET A 68 20.36 -16.94 -50.46
N GLU A 69 19.54 -16.32 -51.32
CA GLU A 69 18.13 -16.05 -51.00
C GLU A 69 17.29 -17.33 -50.87
N LYS A 70 17.53 -18.33 -51.73
CA LYS A 70 16.89 -19.66 -51.62
C LYS A 70 17.31 -20.40 -50.36
N GLU A 71 18.58 -20.28 -49.96
CA GLU A 71 19.11 -20.96 -48.79
C GLU A 71 18.67 -20.27 -47.48
N ILE A 72 18.56 -18.94 -47.47
CA ILE A 72 17.95 -18.19 -46.36
C ILE A 72 16.46 -18.54 -46.24
N LYS A 73 15.70 -18.58 -47.34
CA LYS A 73 14.29 -18.97 -47.32
C LYS A 73 14.09 -20.40 -46.81
N SER A 74 14.93 -21.36 -47.22
CA SER A 74 14.79 -22.75 -46.75
C SER A 74 15.11 -22.90 -45.26
N ARG A 75 16.07 -22.14 -44.74
CA ARG A 75 16.39 -22.12 -43.30
C ARG A 75 15.31 -21.41 -42.47
N ILE A 76 14.72 -20.32 -42.99
CA ILE A 76 13.56 -19.66 -42.34
C ILE A 76 12.37 -20.61 -42.25
N VAL A 77 12.06 -21.35 -43.31
CA VAL A 77 10.98 -22.36 -43.29
C VAL A 77 11.28 -23.44 -42.26
N ARG A 78 12.51 -23.93 -42.19
CA ARG A 78 12.92 -24.95 -41.22
C ARG A 78 12.84 -24.47 -39.75
N VAL A 79 13.09 -23.18 -39.51
CA VAL A 79 12.89 -22.56 -38.19
C VAL A 79 11.39 -22.37 -37.90
N SER A 80 10.60 -21.99 -38.89
CA SER A 80 9.14 -21.88 -38.76
C SER A 80 8.51 -23.24 -38.42
N ASP A 81 8.88 -24.32 -39.11
CA ASP A 81 8.37 -25.67 -38.87
C ASP A 81 8.73 -26.16 -37.45
N LYS A 82 9.91 -25.79 -36.93
CA LYS A 82 10.31 -26.08 -35.53
C LYS A 82 9.50 -25.28 -34.51
N ILE A 83 9.16 -24.02 -34.82
CA ILE A 83 8.31 -23.18 -33.98
C ILE A 83 6.88 -23.71 -33.98
N ASP A 84 6.34 -24.07 -35.13
CA ASP A 84 4.98 -24.60 -35.27
C ASP A 84 4.85 -25.97 -34.57
N SER A 85 5.85 -26.85 -34.71
CA SER A 85 5.91 -28.12 -33.97
C SER A 85 6.03 -27.91 -32.45
N PHE A 86 6.76 -26.89 -32.00
CA PHE A 86 6.84 -26.52 -30.59
C PHE A 86 5.50 -25.96 -30.08
N GLN A 87 4.83 -25.16 -30.90
CA GLN A 87 3.53 -24.57 -30.59
C GLN A 87 2.43 -25.63 -30.49
N GLU A 88 2.43 -26.63 -31.38
CA GLU A 88 1.51 -27.77 -31.33
C GLU A 88 1.77 -28.66 -30.10
N GLN A 89 3.03 -28.89 -29.73
CA GLN A 89 3.37 -29.55 -28.46
C GLN A 89 2.92 -28.73 -27.24
N MET A 90 3.02 -27.41 -27.31
CA MET A 90 2.64 -26.51 -26.23
C MET A 90 1.12 -26.44 -26.05
N ASP A 91 0.35 -26.50 -27.14
CA ASP A 91 -1.12 -26.53 -27.10
C ASP A 91 -1.65 -27.85 -26.52
N VAL A 92 -1.08 -29.00 -26.93
CA VAL A 92 -1.40 -30.31 -26.33
C VAL A 92 -1.06 -30.34 -24.83
N HIS A 93 0.04 -29.70 -24.43
CA HIS A 93 0.40 -29.57 -23.02
C HIS A 93 -0.50 -28.59 -22.26
N LEU A 94 -0.93 -27.49 -22.87
CA LEU A 94 -1.88 -26.54 -22.28
C LEU A 94 -3.23 -27.20 -22.05
N ASP A 95 -3.74 -27.99 -23.00
CA ASP A 95 -4.98 -28.75 -22.83
C ASP A 95 -4.84 -29.83 -21.74
N ALA A 96 -3.69 -30.50 -21.65
CA ALA A 96 -3.40 -31.43 -20.56
C ALA A 96 -3.28 -30.71 -19.20
N ILE A 97 -2.72 -29.50 -19.16
CA ILE A 97 -2.61 -28.66 -17.95
C ILE A 97 -3.99 -28.14 -17.55
N VAL A 98 -4.84 -27.71 -18.49
CA VAL A 98 -6.21 -27.26 -18.23
C VAL A 98 -7.06 -28.44 -17.74
N ALA A 99 -6.96 -29.61 -18.37
CA ALA A 99 -7.63 -30.83 -17.91
C ALA A 99 -7.14 -31.28 -16.52
N LYS A 100 -5.86 -31.05 -16.20
CA LYS A 100 -5.27 -31.32 -14.89
C LYS A 100 -5.69 -30.28 -13.85
N LEU A 101 -5.74 -29.00 -14.18
CA LEU A 101 -6.23 -27.90 -13.32
C LEU A 101 -7.73 -28.07 -13.01
N LEU A 102 -8.54 -28.47 -14.00
CA LEU A 102 -9.96 -28.75 -13.81
C LEU A 102 -10.22 -29.95 -12.88
N ASN A 103 -9.28 -30.89 -12.77
CA ASN A 103 -9.35 -32.01 -11.83
C ASN A 103 -8.69 -31.71 -10.47
N ASP A 104 -7.58 -30.97 -10.44
CA ASP A 104 -6.76 -30.74 -9.23
C ASP A 104 -7.30 -29.59 -8.36
N ILE A 105 -7.93 -28.56 -8.93
CA ILE A 105 -8.50 -27.43 -8.17
C ILE A 105 -9.60 -27.89 -7.19
N PRO A 106 -10.60 -28.70 -7.59
CA PRO A 106 -11.62 -29.21 -6.66
C PRO A 106 -11.03 -30.16 -5.59
N LEU A 107 -9.99 -30.92 -5.93
CA LEU A 107 -9.31 -31.83 -5.00
C LEU A 107 -8.49 -31.07 -3.96
N ARG A 108 -7.84 -29.97 -4.34
CA ARG A 108 -7.07 -29.10 -3.46
C ARG A 108 -7.98 -28.32 -2.52
N GLU A 109 -9.08 -27.75 -3.02
CA GLU A 109 -10.07 -27.08 -2.17
C GLU A 109 -10.67 -28.05 -1.14
N LYS A 110 -10.95 -29.30 -1.53
CA LYS A 110 -11.48 -30.34 -0.62
C LYS A 110 -10.44 -30.79 0.42
N LEU A 111 -9.16 -30.85 0.05
CA LEU A 111 -8.08 -31.11 0.99
C LEU A 111 -7.91 -29.95 1.98
N ASP A 112 -7.88 -28.71 1.49
CA ASP A 112 -7.74 -27.51 2.32
C ASP A 112 -8.90 -27.41 3.33
N ARG A 113 -10.15 -27.65 2.91
CA ARG A 113 -11.31 -27.73 3.82
C ARG A 113 -11.16 -28.82 4.89
N LYS A 114 -10.64 -30.00 4.55
CA LYS A 114 -10.43 -31.09 5.54
C LYS A 114 -9.24 -30.82 6.45
N ILE A 115 -8.18 -30.14 5.97
CA ILE A 115 -7.06 -29.67 6.79
C ILE A 115 -7.54 -28.60 7.76
N GLN A 116 -8.39 -27.66 7.34
CA GLN A 116 -9.02 -26.68 8.23
C GLN A 116 -9.82 -27.36 9.36
N MET A 117 -10.64 -28.36 9.03
CA MET A 117 -11.36 -29.13 10.05
C MET A 117 -10.40 -29.84 11.02
N LEU A 118 -9.28 -30.35 10.52
CA LEU A 118 -8.26 -30.98 11.35
C LEU A 118 -7.58 -29.97 12.28
N GLU A 119 -7.15 -28.82 11.77
CA GLU A 119 -6.55 -27.75 12.57
C GLU A 119 -7.50 -27.28 13.67
N GLN A 120 -8.79 -27.14 13.37
CA GLN A 120 -9.83 -26.81 14.36
C GLN A 120 -9.87 -27.86 15.49
N PHE A 121 -9.95 -29.15 15.15
CA PHE A 121 -10.01 -30.22 16.16
C PHE A 121 -8.71 -30.34 16.97
N VAL A 122 -7.55 -30.19 16.34
CA VAL A 122 -6.25 -30.20 17.03
C VAL A 122 -6.14 -29.01 17.99
N GLY A 123 -6.61 -27.83 17.56
CA GLY A 123 -6.71 -26.65 18.41
C GLY A 123 -7.55 -26.91 19.66
N GLN A 124 -8.74 -27.50 19.50
CA GLN A 124 -9.63 -27.85 20.61
C GLN A 124 -8.98 -28.84 21.60
N ILE A 125 -8.25 -29.84 21.11
CA ILE A 125 -7.53 -30.79 21.98
C ILE A 125 -6.44 -30.08 22.79
N ASN A 126 -5.64 -29.23 22.14
CA ASN A 126 -4.59 -28.48 22.82
C ASN A 126 -5.18 -27.55 23.89
N ASP A 127 -6.31 -26.91 23.60
CA ASP A 127 -7.00 -26.05 24.57
C ASP A 127 -7.50 -26.86 25.78
N LEU A 128 -8.16 -28.00 25.54
CA LEU A 128 -8.61 -28.89 26.61
C LEU A 128 -7.44 -29.42 27.46
N TYR A 129 -6.30 -29.72 26.83
CA TYR A 129 -5.09 -30.15 27.53
C TYR A 129 -4.49 -29.03 28.38
N ASN A 130 -4.43 -27.80 27.85
CA ASN A 130 -3.97 -26.64 28.61
C ASN A 130 -4.87 -26.37 29.83
N MET A 131 -6.20 -26.49 29.66
CA MET A 131 -7.15 -26.39 30.77
C MET A 131 -6.95 -27.50 31.81
N PHE A 132 -6.70 -28.74 31.39
CA PHE A 132 -6.34 -29.83 32.30
C PHE A 132 -5.08 -29.51 33.12
N VAL A 133 -4.03 -29.00 32.47
CA VAL A 133 -2.79 -28.61 33.15
C VAL A 133 -3.02 -27.47 34.15
N LEU A 134 -3.87 -26.50 33.82
CA LEU A 134 -4.24 -25.40 34.72
C LEU A 134 -5.01 -25.92 35.95
N TYR A 135 -6.08 -26.69 35.72
CA TYR A 135 -6.92 -27.21 36.79
C TYR A 135 -6.18 -28.21 37.69
N SER A 136 -5.31 -29.05 37.13
CA SER A 136 -4.54 -30.03 37.90
C SER A 136 -3.49 -29.39 38.82
N LYS A 137 -2.92 -28.23 38.44
CA LYS A 137 -1.94 -27.52 39.28
C LYS A 137 -2.55 -26.88 40.53
N ALA A 138 -3.85 -26.59 40.54
CA ALA A 138 -4.49 -25.87 41.64
C ALA A 138 -5.96 -26.27 41.85
N ILE A 139 -6.24 -27.57 41.99
CA ILE A 139 -7.60 -28.13 42.04
C ILE A 139 -8.50 -27.45 43.08
N ASN A 140 -7.94 -27.09 44.24
CA ASN A 140 -8.68 -26.48 45.36
C ASN A 140 -9.02 -25.00 45.14
N ARG A 141 -8.53 -24.37 44.06
CA ARG A 141 -8.79 -22.96 43.74
C ARG A 141 -9.95 -22.76 42.77
N TYR A 142 -10.41 -23.81 42.11
CA TYR A 142 -11.50 -23.76 41.14
C TYR A 142 -12.80 -24.30 41.75
N GLU A 143 -13.93 -23.82 41.24
CA GLU A 143 -15.22 -24.33 41.69
C GLU A 143 -15.42 -25.78 41.28
N LYS A 144 -16.06 -26.56 42.17
CA LYS A 144 -16.40 -27.97 41.88
C LYS A 144 -17.22 -28.09 40.60
N TYR A 145 -18.14 -27.15 40.38
CA TYR A 145 -18.92 -27.07 39.15
C TYR A 145 -18.03 -26.96 37.90
N THR A 146 -17.04 -26.06 37.89
CA THR A 146 -16.09 -25.88 36.79
C THR A 146 -15.29 -27.15 36.50
N LEU A 147 -14.84 -27.83 37.55
CA LEU A 147 -14.09 -29.08 37.44
C LEU A 147 -14.95 -30.25 36.95
N GLU A 148 -16.18 -30.39 37.46
CA GLU A 148 -17.12 -31.42 37.04
C GLU A 148 -17.59 -31.21 35.61
N ASP A 149 -17.81 -29.96 35.19
CA ASP A 149 -18.18 -29.63 33.82
C ASP A 149 -17.03 -29.89 32.84
N PHE A 150 -15.80 -29.50 33.20
CA PHE A 150 -14.62 -29.87 32.42
C PHE A 150 -14.49 -31.39 32.29
N ALA A 151 -14.65 -32.12 33.41
CA ALA A 151 -14.63 -33.58 33.38
C ALA A 151 -15.73 -34.14 32.47
N LYS A 152 -16.96 -33.62 32.55
CA LYS A 152 -18.06 -33.97 31.63
C LYS A 152 -17.69 -33.69 30.17
N THR A 153 -17.06 -32.56 29.87
CA THR A 153 -16.59 -32.23 28.50
C THR A 153 -15.53 -33.22 28.00
N CYS A 154 -14.68 -33.75 28.90
CA CYS A 154 -13.68 -34.76 28.57
C CYS A 154 -14.25 -36.18 28.38
N VAL A 155 -15.36 -36.53 29.02
CA VAL A 155 -15.89 -37.91 29.05
C VAL A 155 -17.24 -38.09 28.36
N SER A 156 -17.94 -37.01 28.01
CA SER A 156 -19.26 -37.06 27.41
C SER A 156 -19.24 -37.59 25.98
N SER A 157 -20.33 -38.23 25.56
CA SER A 157 -20.59 -38.64 24.17
C SER A 157 -21.27 -37.55 23.33
N ARG A 158 -21.42 -36.34 23.87
CA ARG A 158 -22.03 -35.19 23.18
C ARG A 158 -21.15 -34.74 22.01
N SER A 159 -21.80 -34.19 20.97
CA SER A 159 -21.07 -33.63 19.84
C SER A 159 -20.18 -32.47 20.30
N GLY A 160 -18.92 -32.48 19.85
CA GLY A 160 -17.89 -31.53 20.28
C GLY A 160 -17.18 -31.86 21.61
N ALA A 161 -17.61 -32.87 22.38
CA ALA A 161 -16.84 -33.35 23.53
C ALA A 161 -15.54 -34.04 23.08
N LEU A 162 -14.55 -34.17 23.98
CA LEU A 162 -13.23 -34.75 23.64
C LEU A 162 -13.32 -36.10 22.91
N PRO A 163 -14.18 -37.06 23.30
CA PRO A 163 -14.31 -38.32 22.58
C PRO A 163 -14.86 -38.15 21.16
N ASP A 164 -15.78 -37.20 20.93
CA ASP A 164 -16.32 -36.89 19.60
C ASP A 164 -15.31 -36.15 18.72
N ILE A 165 -14.50 -35.25 19.30
CA ILE A 165 -13.39 -34.57 18.60
C ILE A 165 -12.37 -35.63 18.13
N LEU A 166 -11.93 -36.51 19.03
CA LEU A 166 -10.99 -37.59 18.70
C LEU A 166 -11.56 -38.54 17.63
N LYS A 167 -12.86 -38.86 17.72
CA LYS A 167 -13.56 -39.66 16.71
C LYS A 167 -13.68 -38.93 15.36
N SER A 168 -13.85 -37.61 15.38
CA SER A 168 -13.93 -36.78 14.18
C SER A 168 -12.57 -36.64 13.49
N ILE A 169 -11.49 -36.46 14.26
CA ILE A 169 -10.12 -36.59 13.74
C ILE A 169 -9.93 -37.97 13.12
N HIS A 170 -10.31 -39.04 13.82
CA HIS A 170 -10.20 -40.40 13.28
C HIS A 170 -10.94 -40.56 11.95
N ARG A 171 -12.16 -40.01 11.81
CA ARG A 171 -12.94 -40.01 10.55
C ARG A 171 -12.31 -39.15 9.45
N LEU A 172 -11.58 -38.09 9.79
CA LEU A 172 -10.83 -37.30 8.80
C LEU A 172 -9.68 -38.11 8.19
N PHE A 173 -9.03 -38.98 8.96
CA PHE A 173 -7.89 -39.78 8.51
C PHE A 173 -8.28 -41.16 7.96
N VAL A 174 -9.31 -41.80 8.53
CA VAL A 174 -9.73 -43.17 8.23
C VAL A 174 -11.07 -43.17 7.49
N PRO A 175 -11.13 -43.70 6.25
CA PRO A 175 -12.36 -43.75 5.48
C PRO A 175 -13.39 -44.72 6.10
N SER A 176 -14.65 -44.33 6.18
CA SER A 176 -15.76 -45.24 6.54
C SER A 176 -16.27 -46.01 5.32
N ALA A 177 -16.69 -47.26 5.51
CA ALA A 177 -17.15 -48.15 4.44
C ALA A 177 -18.34 -47.61 3.62
N ASP A 178 -19.16 -46.71 4.18
CA ASP A 178 -20.38 -46.20 3.56
C ASP A 178 -20.23 -44.83 2.82
N GLU A 179 -19.07 -44.19 2.84
CA GLU A 179 -18.87 -42.89 2.17
C GLU A 179 -17.96 -43.00 0.93
N VAL A 180 -18.52 -43.51 -0.18
CA VAL A 180 -17.80 -43.71 -1.46
C VAL A 180 -17.27 -42.39 -2.09
N LEU A 181 -17.73 -41.22 -1.62
CA LEU A 181 -17.40 -39.89 -2.18
C LEU A 181 -16.57 -38.98 -1.25
N SER A 182 -16.18 -39.44 -0.06
CA SER A 182 -15.46 -38.67 0.97
C SER A 182 -14.04 -39.24 1.15
N ARG A 183 -13.11 -38.89 0.26
CA ARG A 183 -11.70 -39.32 0.39
C ARG A 183 -11.12 -38.74 1.69
N SER A 184 -10.58 -39.60 2.55
CA SER A 184 -9.91 -39.20 3.80
C SER A 184 -8.69 -38.32 3.52
N ILE A 185 -8.20 -37.56 4.50
CA ILE A 185 -7.00 -36.72 4.38
C ILE A 185 -5.81 -37.54 3.88
N LEU A 186 -5.62 -38.77 4.38
CA LEU A 186 -4.56 -39.66 3.92
C LEU A 186 -4.69 -40.03 2.45
N ILE A 187 -5.92 -40.26 1.97
CA ILE A 187 -6.17 -40.58 0.55
C ILE A 187 -6.01 -39.34 -0.33
N LEU A 188 -6.45 -38.17 0.12
CA LEU A 188 -6.26 -36.91 -0.60
C LEU A 188 -4.77 -36.53 -0.69
N LEU A 189 -4.03 -36.67 0.41
CA LEU A 189 -2.57 -36.51 0.46
C LEU A 189 -1.86 -37.58 -0.37
N ALA A 190 -2.27 -38.85 -0.30
CA ALA A 190 -1.71 -39.92 -1.12
C ALA A 190 -1.94 -39.68 -2.62
N ASN A 191 -3.10 -39.13 -3.02
CA ASN A 191 -3.36 -38.73 -4.40
C ASN A 191 -2.43 -37.57 -4.83
N GLN A 192 -2.22 -36.57 -3.97
CA GLN A 192 -1.23 -35.51 -4.24
C GLN A 192 0.21 -36.06 -4.27
N MET A 193 0.53 -37.05 -3.44
CA MET A 193 1.84 -37.70 -3.40
C MET A 193 2.05 -38.68 -4.57
N HIS A 194 1.01 -39.33 -5.11
CA HIS A 194 1.10 -40.14 -6.32
C HIS A 194 1.40 -39.27 -7.55
N VAL A 195 0.85 -38.04 -7.61
CA VAL A 195 1.26 -37.02 -8.59
C VAL A 195 2.71 -36.60 -8.38
N SER A 196 3.19 -36.51 -7.14
CA SER A 196 4.60 -36.21 -6.82
C SER A 196 5.57 -37.39 -7.06
N ASN A 197 5.13 -38.63 -6.96
CA ASN A 197 5.97 -39.83 -7.13
C ASN A 197 6.16 -40.20 -8.61
N TYR A 198 5.23 -39.82 -9.49
CA TYR A 198 5.45 -39.88 -10.94
C TYR A 198 6.57 -38.92 -11.38
N LEU A 199 6.77 -37.80 -10.66
CA LEU A 199 7.88 -36.86 -10.87
C LEU A 199 9.19 -37.32 -10.21
N LYS A 200 9.13 -38.15 -9.16
CA LYS A 200 10.33 -38.62 -8.42
C LYS A 200 11.03 -39.80 -9.09
N ASN A 201 10.32 -40.58 -9.91
CA ASN A 201 10.90 -41.72 -10.65
C ASN A 201 11.69 -41.32 -11.92
N HIS A 202 11.84 -40.02 -12.21
CA HIS A 202 12.78 -39.51 -13.23
C HIS A 202 14.00 -38.79 -12.66
N THR A 203 14.15 -38.75 -11.33
CA THR A 203 15.32 -38.16 -10.64
C THR A 203 16.08 -39.19 -9.81
N TYR A 204 16.25 -40.40 -10.36
CA TYR A 204 17.21 -41.39 -9.86
C TYR A 204 18.40 -41.49 -10.82
N THR A 205 19.15 -40.41 -10.95
CA THR A 205 20.56 -40.45 -11.33
C THR A 205 21.17 -39.14 -10.86
N ILE A 206 22.34 -39.20 -10.22
CA ILE A 206 23.09 -38.08 -9.60
C ILE A 206 22.72 -37.81 -8.12
N SER A 207 23.04 -38.77 -7.25
CA SER A 207 23.51 -38.44 -5.90
C SER A 207 24.45 -39.52 -5.38
N HIS A 208 25.70 -39.51 -5.84
CA HIS A 208 26.80 -40.14 -5.13
C HIS A 208 28.06 -39.32 -5.35
N THR A 209 28.33 -38.46 -4.38
CA THR A 209 29.63 -37.94 -3.90
C THR A 209 29.40 -36.52 -3.38
N PHE A 210 29.41 -36.36 -2.06
CA PHE A 210 30.40 -35.54 -1.37
C PHE A 210 30.05 -35.48 0.12
N GLN A 211 31.03 -35.90 0.90
CA GLN A 211 31.00 -36.14 2.33
C GLN A 211 31.65 -34.93 3.03
N PHE A 212 31.03 -34.48 4.13
CA PHE A 212 31.55 -33.69 5.27
C PHE A 212 32.75 -32.75 5.09
N TYR A 213 32.59 -31.47 5.45
CA TYR A 213 33.45 -30.74 6.41
C TYR A 213 32.80 -29.38 6.74
N THR A 214 32.50 -29.13 8.01
CA THR A 214 32.15 -27.80 8.57
C THR A 214 33.23 -27.39 9.58
N PRO A 215 33.80 -26.17 9.52
CA PRO A 215 34.65 -25.65 10.58
C PRO A 215 33.85 -24.83 11.59
N VAL A 216 34.09 -25.14 12.86
CA VAL A 216 33.70 -24.38 14.04
C VAL A 216 34.49 -23.07 14.09
N TYR A 217 33.81 -21.93 14.16
CA TYR A 217 34.41 -20.66 14.58
C TYR A 217 33.94 -20.27 15.99
N ARG A 218 34.93 -20.19 16.87
CA ARG A 218 34.86 -19.89 18.30
C ARG A 218 35.27 -18.42 18.46
N THR A 219 34.36 -17.55 18.92
CA THR A 219 34.71 -16.16 19.23
C THR A 219 34.95 -16.00 20.74
N ASN A 220 36.15 -15.52 21.06
CA ASN A 220 36.63 -15.28 22.41
C ASN A 220 36.03 -14.00 23.00
N ILE A 221 35.54 -14.10 24.23
CA ILE A 221 35.13 -12.99 25.08
C ILE A 221 36.36 -12.51 25.88
N MET A 222 36.79 -11.27 25.66
CA MET A 222 37.77 -10.58 26.50
C MET A 222 37.06 -9.81 27.60
N LYS A 223 37.53 -9.98 28.84
CA LYS A 223 37.12 -9.27 30.05
C LYS A 223 37.79 -7.88 30.10
N SER A 224 37.04 -6.84 30.48
CA SER A 224 37.58 -5.73 31.29
C SER A 224 36.48 -5.12 32.16
N PRO A 225 36.76 -4.73 33.41
CA PRO A 225 35.79 -4.16 34.35
C PRO A 225 35.81 -2.63 34.28
N ASN A 226 34.64 -1.98 34.42
CA ASN A 226 34.44 -0.63 35.00
C ASN A 226 33.16 0.02 34.47
N ILE A 227 31.97 -0.39 34.94
CA ILE A 227 30.79 0.48 34.99
C ILE A 227 29.99 0.14 36.25
N LEU A 228 30.54 0.52 37.40
CA LEU A 228 29.85 0.53 38.69
C LEU A 228 29.80 1.97 39.24
N ILE A 229 29.56 2.98 38.38
CA ILE A 229 29.44 4.41 38.77
C ILE A 229 28.29 5.13 37.99
N CYS A 230 27.27 4.42 37.50
CA CYS A 230 26.08 5.04 36.88
C CYS A 230 24.73 4.62 37.50
N LEU A 231 24.74 3.94 38.66
CA LEU A 231 23.52 3.43 39.32
C LEU A 231 23.11 4.22 40.58
N LEU A 232 23.68 5.40 40.85
CA LEU A 232 23.41 6.18 42.07
C LEU A 232 23.07 7.66 41.84
N PHE A 233 22.45 8.02 40.70
CA PHE A 233 22.00 9.41 40.46
C PHE A 233 20.56 9.58 39.92
N LEU A 234 19.67 8.60 40.15
CA LEU A 234 18.23 8.74 39.85
C LEU A 234 17.38 8.26 41.03
N SER A 235 17.57 8.89 42.19
CA SER A 235 16.58 8.83 43.28
C SER A 235 16.40 10.23 43.85
N THR A 236 15.55 11.02 43.21
CA THR A 236 14.76 12.09 43.85
C THR A 236 13.78 12.67 42.82
N ILE A 237 12.51 12.73 43.22
CA ILE A 237 11.36 13.38 42.56
C ILE A 237 10.75 12.58 41.40
N CYS A 238 9.92 11.59 41.72
CA CYS A 238 8.71 11.32 40.96
C CYS A 238 7.53 11.29 41.93
N GLY A 239 7.03 12.49 42.27
CA GLY A 239 5.69 12.61 42.82
C GLY A 239 4.72 12.06 41.78
N THR A 240 3.92 11.09 42.18
CA THR A 240 2.89 10.43 41.38
C THR A 240 1.78 11.41 41.00
N ARG A 241 2.05 12.29 40.04
CA ARG A 241 1.00 12.75 39.13
C ARG A 241 0.90 11.68 38.06
N GLY A 242 -0.09 10.79 38.20
CA GLY A 242 -0.43 9.85 37.13
C GLY A 242 -0.65 10.63 35.85
N ILE A 243 0.28 10.52 34.91
CA ILE A 243 0.12 11.03 33.56
C ILE A 243 -1.04 10.21 32.98
N ARG A 244 -2.23 10.81 32.88
CA ARG A 244 -3.32 10.23 32.09
C ARG A 244 -2.87 10.28 30.63
N TYR A 245 -2.44 9.15 30.09
CA TYR A 245 -2.10 9.05 28.69
C TYR A 245 -3.36 9.15 27.84
N ASP A 246 -3.25 9.90 26.75
CA ASP A 246 -4.30 10.04 25.75
C ASP A 246 -4.43 8.74 24.94
N VAL A 247 -5.51 7.99 25.17
CA VAL A 247 -5.79 6.71 24.51
C VAL A 247 -6.69 6.84 23.28
N THR A 248 -6.78 5.84 22.42
CA THR A 248 -7.76 5.83 21.31
C THR A 248 -9.20 5.64 21.81
N VAL A 249 -10.21 5.81 20.93
CA VAL A 249 -11.62 5.60 21.30
C VAL A 249 -11.83 4.17 21.80
N ILE A 250 -11.29 3.20 21.06
CA ILE A 250 -11.44 1.78 21.35
C ILE A 250 -10.72 1.40 22.66
N ASP A 251 -9.50 1.90 22.89
CA ASP A 251 -8.78 1.68 24.15
C ASP A 251 -9.45 2.40 25.33
N GLY A 252 -10.09 3.55 25.09
CA GLY A 252 -10.94 4.22 26.07
C GLY A 252 -12.09 3.33 26.55
N MET A 253 -12.75 2.62 25.63
CA MET A 253 -13.83 1.68 25.96
C MET A 253 -13.31 0.44 26.68
N ARG A 254 -12.16 -0.09 26.28
CA ARG A 254 -11.46 -1.18 27.00
C ARG A 254 -11.18 -0.81 28.45
N ASN A 255 -10.59 0.37 28.70
CA ASN A 255 -10.33 0.85 30.06
C ASN A 255 -11.62 1.03 30.87
N LYS A 256 -12.70 1.51 30.23
CA LYS A 256 -14.00 1.67 30.87
C LYS A 256 -14.62 0.32 31.28
N LEU A 257 -14.44 -0.73 30.49
CA LEU A 257 -14.87 -2.08 30.85
C LEU A 257 -14.13 -2.61 32.09
N LEU A 258 -12.80 -2.44 32.12
CA LEU A 258 -11.98 -2.84 33.27
C LEU A 258 -12.39 -2.10 34.56
N GLN A 259 -12.71 -0.82 34.46
CA GLN A 259 -13.21 -0.01 35.58
C GLN A 259 -14.61 -0.43 36.03
N LEU A 260 -15.50 -0.72 35.08
CA LEU A 260 -16.84 -1.22 35.37
C LEU A 260 -16.75 -2.51 36.19
N GLU A 261 -15.89 -3.45 35.82
CA GLU A 261 -15.73 -4.71 36.53
C GLU A 261 -15.26 -4.54 37.97
N GLU A 262 -14.30 -3.64 38.21
CA GLU A 262 -13.80 -3.34 39.55
C GLU A 262 -14.89 -2.71 40.43
N SER A 263 -15.69 -1.80 39.88
CA SER A 263 -16.85 -1.22 40.57
C SER A 263 -17.90 -2.30 40.89
N LEU A 264 -18.28 -3.10 39.90
CA LEU A 264 -19.30 -4.14 40.03
C LEU A 264 -18.90 -5.18 41.07
N GLU A 265 -17.64 -5.61 41.10
CA GLU A 265 -17.16 -6.59 42.07
C GLU A 265 -17.23 -6.06 43.51
N ASN A 266 -16.93 -4.78 43.73
CA ASN A 266 -17.09 -4.16 45.04
C ASN A 266 -18.56 -4.03 45.46
N ASP A 267 -19.44 -3.66 44.53
CA ASP A 267 -20.85 -3.36 44.82
C ASP A 267 -21.73 -4.62 44.97
N LEU A 268 -21.57 -5.61 44.08
CA LEU A 268 -22.39 -6.84 44.07
C LEU A 268 -22.17 -7.71 45.30
N PHE A 269 -20.93 -7.75 45.82
CA PHE A 269 -20.55 -8.63 46.91
C PHE A 269 -20.43 -7.88 48.25
N ASN A 270 -20.85 -6.62 48.32
CA ASN A 270 -21.03 -5.89 49.56
C ASN A 270 -22.33 -6.32 50.25
N LYS A 271 -22.23 -6.86 51.47
CA LYS A 271 -23.35 -7.48 52.21
C LYS A 271 -24.55 -6.56 52.48
N ASN A 272 -24.36 -5.24 52.42
CA ASN A 272 -25.37 -4.28 52.87
C ASN A 272 -26.25 -3.69 51.75
N MET A 273 -25.88 -3.81 50.47
CA MET A 273 -26.51 -3.04 49.39
C MET A 273 -27.87 -3.58 48.94
N PHE A 274 -28.05 -4.90 48.94
CA PHE A 274 -29.22 -5.59 48.37
C PHE A 274 -29.94 -6.53 49.35
N GLN A 275 -29.79 -6.29 50.65
CA GLN A 275 -30.37 -7.13 51.69
C GLN A 275 -31.91 -7.20 51.53
N GLY A 276 -32.45 -8.41 51.36
CA GLY A 276 -33.89 -8.65 51.16
C GLY A 276 -34.43 -8.38 49.74
N ARG A 277 -33.57 -8.03 48.75
CA ARG A 277 -33.97 -7.69 47.38
C ARG A 277 -33.14 -8.45 46.34
N GLU A 278 -33.22 -9.78 46.38
CA GLU A 278 -32.39 -10.68 45.54
C GLU A 278 -32.67 -10.50 44.05
N GLN A 279 -33.93 -10.32 43.63
CA GLN A 279 -34.29 -10.13 42.22
C GLN A 279 -33.75 -8.81 41.64
N GLU A 280 -33.60 -7.78 42.48
CA GLU A 280 -32.98 -6.50 42.09
C GLU A 280 -31.49 -6.64 41.77
N LYS A 281 -30.77 -7.62 42.36
CA LYS A 281 -29.35 -7.86 42.08
C LYS A 281 -29.11 -8.26 40.63
N TYR A 282 -29.94 -9.18 40.12
CA TYR A 282 -29.83 -9.67 38.74
C TYR A 282 -30.12 -8.55 37.74
N LEU A 283 -31.21 -7.81 37.94
CA LEU A 283 -31.58 -6.68 37.09
C LEU A 283 -30.50 -5.57 37.15
N TRP A 284 -29.90 -5.34 38.31
CA TRP A 284 -28.82 -4.37 38.46
C TRP A 284 -27.57 -4.76 37.66
N LEU A 285 -27.13 -6.01 37.72
CA LEU A 285 -26.01 -6.52 36.94
C LEU A 285 -26.29 -6.41 35.43
N ILE A 286 -27.48 -6.85 34.99
CA ILE A 286 -27.92 -6.80 33.58
C ILE A 286 -27.94 -5.35 33.08
N ASN A 287 -28.52 -4.42 33.85
CA ASN A 287 -28.61 -3.02 33.48
C ASN A 287 -27.23 -2.35 33.35
N ASN A 288 -26.28 -2.65 34.23
CA ASN A 288 -24.94 -2.07 34.15
C ASN A 288 -24.17 -2.50 32.89
N PHE A 289 -24.16 -3.80 32.57
CA PHE A 289 -23.57 -4.27 31.32
C PHE A 289 -24.35 -3.79 30.09
N LYS A 290 -25.68 -3.64 30.20
CA LYS A 290 -26.49 -3.07 29.13
C LYS A 290 -26.07 -1.64 28.81
N LYS A 291 -25.95 -0.79 29.84
CA LYS A 291 -25.51 0.61 29.72
C LYS A 291 -24.12 0.72 29.09
N PHE A 292 -23.19 -0.16 29.48
CA PHE A 292 -21.87 -0.22 28.85
C PHE A 292 -21.98 -0.57 27.36
N GLY A 293 -22.77 -1.60 27.01
CA GLY A 293 -23.01 -1.97 25.61
C GLY A 293 -23.68 -0.87 24.78
N ASP A 294 -24.66 -0.16 25.35
CA ASP A 294 -25.33 0.98 24.70
C ASP A 294 -24.33 2.10 24.39
N GLU A 295 -23.40 2.39 25.30
CA GLU A 295 -22.34 3.37 25.06
C GLU A 295 -21.29 2.89 24.05
N LEU A 296 -20.92 1.60 24.09
CA LEU A 296 -20.00 1.01 23.12
C LEU A 296 -20.55 1.13 21.70
N GLU A 297 -21.80 0.71 21.48
CA GLU A 297 -22.50 0.78 20.20
C GLU A 297 -22.69 2.24 19.73
N LYS A 298 -22.92 3.18 20.65
CA LYS A 298 -23.03 4.60 20.32
C LYS A 298 -21.70 5.21 19.85
N ARG A 299 -20.59 4.84 20.50
CA ARG A 299 -19.26 5.39 20.19
C ARG A 299 -18.59 4.69 19.00
N ILE A 300 -18.91 3.42 18.79
CA ILE A 300 -18.33 2.55 17.75
C ILE A 300 -19.49 1.82 17.05
N PRO A 301 -20.18 2.49 16.11
CA PRO A 301 -21.39 1.95 15.50
C PRO A 301 -21.13 0.85 14.47
N THR A 302 -19.96 0.83 13.84
CA THR A 302 -19.56 -0.18 12.85
C THR A 302 -18.40 -1.01 13.39
N SER A 303 -18.29 -2.26 12.95
CA SER A 303 -17.19 -3.15 13.32
C SER A 303 -15.94 -2.93 12.47
N GLY A 304 -16.01 -2.15 11.39
CA GLY A 304 -14.86 -1.76 10.57
C GLY A 304 -14.37 -2.80 9.57
N TYR A 305 -15.11 -3.91 9.36
CA TYR A 305 -14.75 -4.94 8.37
C TYR A 305 -14.70 -4.39 6.95
N GLU A 306 -15.54 -3.40 6.64
CA GLU A 306 -15.58 -2.71 5.35
C GLU A 306 -14.24 -2.07 4.96
N TYR A 307 -13.40 -1.75 5.93
CA TYR A 307 -12.07 -1.17 5.72
C TYR A 307 -10.95 -2.21 5.66
N LEU A 308 -11.28 -3.50 5.72
CA LEU A 308 -10.30 -4.60 5.73
C LEU A 308 -10.40 -5.49 4.48
N ASN A 309 -11.15 -5.05 3.46
CA ASN A 309 -11.38 -5.83 2.24
C ASN A 309 -10.08 -6.20 1.47
N SER A 310 -9.02 -5.40 1.57
CA SER A 310 -7.70 -5.75 1.02
C SER A 310 -7.13 -7.04 1.58
N LEU A 311 -7.57 -7.44 2.77
CA LEU A 311 -7.06 -8.60 3.48
C LEU A 311 -7.85 -9.88 3.16
N ASN A 312 -8.90 -9.81 2.33
CA ASN A 312 -9.75 -10.96 2.01
C ASN A 312 -8.98 -12.13 1.34
N ASN A 313 -7.83 -11.82 0.73
CA ASN A 313 -6.95 -12.83 0.13
C ASN A 313 -5.91 -13.40 1.12
N VAL A 314 -5.82 -12.86 2.34
CA VAL A 314 -4.89 -13.34 3.37
C VAL A 314 -5.56 -14.49 4.14
N PRO A 315 -5.10 -15.75 4.01
CA PRO A 315 -5.76 -16.88 4.66
C PRO A 315 -5.84 -16.72 6.18
N LEU A 316 -4.77 -16.19 6.79
CA LEU A 316 -4.71 -15.90 8.22
C LEU A 316 -5.77 -14.89 8.66
N TRP A 317 -6.04 -13.86 7.83
CA TRP A 317 -7.12 -12.91 8.11
C TRP A 317 -8.48 -13.57 7.99
N VAL A 318 -8.74 -14.38 6.95
CA VAL A 318 -10.02 -15.07 6.77
C VAL A 318 -10.35 -15.97 7.97
N LEU A 319 -9.34 -16.70 8.47
CA LEU A 319 -9.47 -17.52 9.69
C LEU A 319 -9.76 -16.64 10.92
N THR A 320 -9.03 -15.54 11.08
CA THR A 320 -9.24 -14.62 12.21
C THR A 320 -10.62 -13.95 12.13
N GLU A 321 -11.04 -13.52 10.95
CA GLU A 321 -12.33 -12.87 10.69
C GLU A 321 -13.50 -13.79 11.05
N HIS A 322 -13.39 -15.08 10.74
CA HIS A 322 -14.39 -16.07 11.15
C HIS A 322 -14.60 -16.05 12.67
N GLU A 323 -13.53 -16.17 13.45
CA GLU A 323 -13.57 -16.13 14.92
C GLU A 323 -14.15 -14.81 15.46
N LEU A 324 -13.75 -13.67 14.87
CA LEU A 324 -14.27 -12.37 15.25
C LEU A 324 -15.78 -12.25 14.99
N ARG A 325 -16.28 -12.81 13.89
CA ARG A 325 -17.70 -12.84 13.53
C ARG A 325 -18.53 -13.77 14.40
N GLU A 326 -17.96 -14.88 14.87
CA GLU A 326 -18.60 -15.75 15.85
C GLU A 326 -18.83 -15.00 17.17
N ILE A 327 -17.79 -14.32 17.69
CA ILE A 327 -17.91 -13.49 18.91
C ILE A 327 -18.97 -12.39 18.71
N GLU A 328 -19.00 -11.73 17.56
CA GLU A 328 -19.98 -10.70 17.25
C GLU A 328 -21.42 -11.25 17.29
N SER A 329 -21.64 -12.45 16.75
CA SER A 329 -22.95 -13.09 16.69
C SER A 329 -23.45 -13.46 18.09
N LEU A 330 -22.55 -14.03 18.91
CA LEU A 330 -22.81 -14.35 20.31
C LEU A 330 -23.09 -13.08 21.14
N TYR A 331 -22.32 -12.02 20.93
CA TYR A 331 -22.55 -10.73 21.57
C TYR A 331 -23.92 -10.16 21.20
N LYS A 332 -24.33 -10.19 19.93
CA LYS A 332 -25.66 -9.71 19.51
C LYS A 332 -26.80 -10.45 20.20
N LEU A 333 -26.70 -11.77 20.36
CA LEU A 333 -27.67 -12.57 21.11
C LEU A 333 -27.72 -12.14 22.59
N PHE A 334 -26.55 -11.95 23.21
CA PHE A 334 -26.46 -11.43 24.58
C PHE A 334 -27.12 -10.05 24.71
N ARG A 335 -26.92 -9.15 23.74
CA ARG A 335 -27.52 -7.81 23.72
C ARG A 335 -29.04 -7.83 23.54
N LEU A 336 -29.56 -8.76 22.73
CA LEU A 336 -31.00 -8.97 22.59
C LEU A 336 -31.62 -9.37 23.94
N LEU A 337 -31.03 -10.34 24.64
CA LEU A 337 -31.50 -10.75 25.96
C LEU A 337 -31.52 -9.59 26.97
N GLN A 338 -30.48 -8.75 26.98
CA GLN A 338 -30.45 -7.58 27.86
C GLN A 338 -31.57 -6.58 27.56
N ARG A 339 -31.90 -6.36 26.28
CA ARG A 339 -32.97 -5.44 25.86
C ARG A 339 -34.35 -6.01 26.16
N ASP A 340 -34.56 -7.30 25.94
CA ASP A 340 -35.81 -7.98 26.27
C ASP A 340 -36.11 -7.90 27.78
N ILE A 341 -35.11 -8.18 28.63
CA ILE A 341 -35.28 -8.12 30.09
C ILE A 341 -35.46 -6.68 30.60
N ILE A 342 -34.66 -5.72 30.12
CA ILE A 342 -34.64 -4.36 30.70
C ILE A 342 -35.62 -3.40 30.03
N ASP A 343 -35.71 -3.41 28.70
CA ASP A 343 -36.47 -2.42 27.94
C ASP A 343 -37.93 -2.89 27.70
N ARG A 344 -38.15 -4.20 27.49
CA ARG A 344 -39.49 -4.77 27.29
C ARG A 344 -40.15 -5.26 28.59
N GLY A 345 -39.35 -5.48 29.64
CA GLY A 345 -39.84 -5.98 30.92
C GLY A 345 -40.26 -7.44 30.86
N ASP A 346 -39.64 -8.23 29.96
CA ASP A 346 -39.88 -9.68 29.89
C ASP A 346 -39.47 -10.37 31.21
N ASP A 347 -40.19 -11.44 31.56
CA ASP A 347 -39.91 -12.19 32.79
C ASP A 347 -38.48 -12.76 32.80
N LEU A 348 -37.79 -12.59 33.93
CA LEU A 348 -36.42 -13.07 34.12
C LEU A 348 -36.38 -14.59 34.32
N ASP A 349 -36.26 -15.34 33.23
CA ASP A 349 -36.01 -16.80 33.24
C ASP A 349 -34.54 -17.10 33.54
N LEU A 350 -34.20 -17.16 34.82
CA LEU A 350 -32.84 -17.43 35.31
C LEU A 350 -32.27 -18.79 34.86
N PRO A 351 -33.00 -19.92 34.89
CA PRO A 351 -32.50 -21.18 34.36
C PRO A 351 -32.09 -21.10 32.88
N LYS A 352 -32.94 -20.54 32.04
CA LYS A 352 -32.66 -20.40 30.60
C LYS A 352 -31.48 -19.46 30.33
N LEU A 353 -31.42 -18.34 31.05
CA LEU A 353 -30.31 -17.40 30.96
C LEU A 353 -28.99 -18.05 31.39
N THR A 354 -29.02 -18.86 32.44
CA THR A 354 -27.83 -19.56 32.95
C THR A 354 -27.31 -20.59 31.95
N ASP A 355 -28.19 -21.42 31.36
CA ASP A 355 -27.82 -22.43 30.36
C ASP A 355 -27.21 -21.82 29.09
N PHE A 356 -27.78 -20.70 28.65
CA PHE A 356 -27.24 -19.91 27.55
C PHE A 356 -25.82 -19.40 27.83
N LEU A 357 -25.58 -18.85 29.02
CA LEU A 357 -24.27 -18.29 29.39
C LEU A 357 -23.22 -19.36 29.66
N SER A 358 -23.59 -20.52 30.23
CA SER A 358 -22.67 -21.66 30.34
C SER A 358 -22.23 -22.16 28.96
N THR A 359 -23.14 -22.17 27.98
CA THR A 359 -22.81 -22.52 26.59
C THR A 359 -21.76 -21.56 26.02
N MET A 360 -21.91 -20.25 26.22
CA MET A 360 -20.94 -19.24 25.73
C MET A 360 -19.56 -19.31 26.39
N LEU A 361 -19.47 -19.89 27.59
CA LEU A 361 -18.21 -20.06 28.32
C LEU A 361 -17.49 -21.36 27.95
N GLN A 362 -18.23 -22.46 27.87
CA GLN A 362 -17.65 -23.81 27.96
C GLN A 362 -17.91 -24.65 26.71
N HIS A 363 -18.80 -24.24 25.80
CA HIS A 363 -19.11 -25.07 24.64
C HIS A 363 -17.90 -25.18 23.69
N PRO A 364 -17.45 -26.39 23.35
CA PRO A 364 -16.21 -26.62 22.61
C PRO A 364 -16.17 -25.96 21.23
N ASN A 365 -17.34 -25.78 20.61
CA ASN A 365 -17.49 -25.16 19.29
C ASN A 365 -18.12 -23.76 19.32
N ALA A 366 -18.55 -23.26 20.49
CA ALA A 366 -19.27 -21.98 20.60
C ALA A 366 -18.82 -21.10 21.79
N SER A 367 -17.68 -21.46 22.39
CA SER A 367 -17.10 -20.71 23.50
C SER A 367 -16.35 -19.49 22.99
N ILE A 368 -16.71 -18.33 23.54
CA ILE A 368 -16.02 -17.07 23.32
C ILE A 368 -14.57 -17.15 23.83
N VAL A 369 -14.32 -17.94 24.90
CA VAL A 369 -12.98 -18.09 25.49
C VAL A 369 -12.02 -18.72 24.47
N HIS A 370 -12.46 -19.79 23.81
CA HIS A 370 -11.65 -20.48 22.79
C HIS A 370 -11.44 -19.62 21.54
N ALA A 371 -12.47 -18.89 21.09
CA ALA A 371 -12.33 -17.97 19.95
C ALA A 371 -11.29 -16.87 20.23
N LEU A 372 -11.30 -16.28 21.42
CA LEU A 372 -10.32 -15.26 21.84
C LEU A 372 -8.90 -15.82 21.93
N ASP A 373 -8.72 -17.08 22.34
CA ASP A 373 -7.41 -17.72 22.36
C ASP A 373 -6.85 -17.97 20.95
N ARG A 374 -7.69 -18.43 20.02
CA ARG A 374 -7.32 -18.60 18.60
C ARG A 374 -6.95 -17.27 17.95
N ILE A 375 -7.70 -16.20 18.22
CA ILE A 375 -7.36 -14.84 17.77
C ILE A 375 -6.00 -14.41 18.32
N GLY A 376 -5.73 -14.65 19.61
CA GLY A 376 -4.44 -14.35 20.23
C GLY A 376 -3.26 -15.09 19.56
N LYS A 377 -3.42 -16.39 19.28
CA LYS A 377 -2.43 -17.20 18.55
C LYS A 377 -2.17 -16.65 17.14
N ALA A 378 -3.22 -16.32 16.38
CA ALA A 378 -3.10 -15.74 15.05
C ALA A 378 -2.33 -14.40 15.06
N ILE A 379 -2.57 -13.56 16.06
CA ILE A 379 -1.89 -12.26 16.19
C ILE A 379 -0.41 -12.42 16.52
N VAL A 380 -0.10 -13.20 17.55
CA VAL A 380 1.24 -13.24 18.17
C VAL A 380 2.13 -14.29 17.50
N GLN A 381 1.64 -15.52 17.39
CA GLN A 381 2.43 -16.65 16.90
C GLN A 381 2.54 -16.62 15.38
N GLU A 382 1.42 -16.34 14.70
CA GLU A 382 1.34 -16.31 13.22
C GLU A 382 1.57 -14.92 12.62
N ARG A 383 1.76 -13.90 13.47
CA ARG A 383 2.14 -12.53 13.09
C ARG A 383 1.16 -11.85 12.13
N LEU A 384 -0.15 -11.95 12.41
CA LEU A 384 -1.24 -11.39 11.58
C LEU A 384 -0.97 -9.97 11.05
N PHE A 385 -0.54 -9.03 11.90
CA PHE A 385 -0.29 -7.64 11.47
C PHE A 385 0.83 -7.52 10.43
N VAL A 386 1.87 -8.35 10.53
CA VAL A 386 2.97 -8.37 9.56
C VAL A 386 2.49 -8.98 8.23
N SER A 387 1.73 -10.07 8.29
CA SER A 387 1.14 -10.70 7.10
C SER A 387 0.17 -9.75 6.38
N ALA A 388 -0.68 -9.05 7.14
CA ALA A 388 -1.61 -8.04 6.60
C ALA A 388 -0.87 -6.90 5.90
N TYR A 389 0.20 -6.38 6.51
CA TYR A 389 1.04 -5.35 5.89
C TYR A 389 1.69 -5.84 4.58
N GLN A 390 2.26 -7.05 4.57
CA GLN A 390 2.95 -7.60 3.39
C GLN A 390 2.00 -7.77 2.21
N GLU A 391 0.80 -8.30 2.43
CA GLU A 391 -0.21 -8.44 1.37
C GLU A 391 -0.68 -7.06 0.88
N ALA A 392 -1.07 -6.17 1.80
CA ALA A 392 -1.60 -4.86 1.44
C ALA A 392 -0.56 -3.99 0.71
N SER A 393 0.73 -4.15 1.02
CA SER A 393 1.81 -3.47 0.30
C SER A 393 1.87 -3.85 -1.19
N SER A 394 1.38 -5.02 -1.58
CA SER A 394 1.28 -5.41 -2.99
C SER A 394 0.04 -4.81 -3.69
N GLN A 395 -0.95 -4.37 -2.91
CA GLN A 395 -2.26 -3.90 -3.38
C GLN A 395 -2.53 -2.40 -3.11
N ILE A 396 -1.49 -1.61 -2.82
CA ILE A 396 -1.59 -0.18 -2.43
C ILE A 396 -2.53 0.64 -3.32
N CYS A 397 -2.62 0.31 -4.61
CA CYS A 397 -3.43 1.06 -5.57
C CYS A 397 -4.95 0.88 -5.47
N ASN A 398 -5.42 -0.14 -4.76
CA ASN A 398 -6.86 -0.40 -4.60
C ASN A 398 -7.45 0.21 -3.33
N GLU A 399 -6.60 0.78 -2.48
CA GLU A 399 -6.97 1.24 -1.15
C GLU A 399 -7.13 2.76 -1.09
N ASN A 400 -8.19 3.23 -0.43
CA ASN A 400 -8.37 4.64 -0.09
C ASN A 400 -7.91 4.91 1.36
N GLN A 401 -6.86 4.23 1.82
CA GLN A 401 -6.31 4.36 3.17
C GLN A 401 -4.80 4.14 3.15
N SER A 402 -4.08 4.68 4.14
CA SER A 402 -2.65 4.36 4.31
C SER A 402 -2.48 2.94 4.82
N LEU A 403 -1.34 2.31 4.53
CA LEU A 403 -1.04 0.98 5.09
C LEU A 403 -1.02 1.01 6.61
N GLN A 404 -0.54 2.09 7.23
CA GLN A 404 -0.54 2.22 8.69
C GLN A 404 -1.97 2.35 9.24
N GLN A 405 -2.84 3.07 8.53
CA GLN A 405 -4.27 3.17 8.85
C GLN A 405 -4.98 1.83 8.73
N LEU A 406 -4.67 1.01 7.72
CA LEU A 406 -5.19 -0.35 7.59
C LEU A 406 -4.85 -1.20 8.83
N LEU A 407 -3.61 -1.13 9.32
CA LEU A 407 -3.20 -1.84 10.54
C LEU A 407 -3.93 -1.32 11.78
N TYR A 408 -4.16 -0.02 11.87
CA TYR A 408 -4.94 0.59 12.95
C TYR A 408 -6.42 0.15 12.91
N ASN A 409 -7.02 0.07 11.72
CA ASN A 409 -8.37 -0.43 11.53
C ASN A 409 -8.46 -1.92 11.94
N LEU A 410 -7.49 -2.74 11.51
CA LEU A 410 -7.39 -4.15 11.90
C LEU A 410 -7.31 -4.31 13.42
N TYR A 411 -6.45 -3.52 14.08
CA TYR A 411 -6.34 -3.49 15.54
C TYR A 411 -7.66 -3.10 16.22
N SER A 412 -8.35 -2.10 15.69
CA SER A 412 -9.62 -1.62 16.24
C SER A 412 -10.72 -2.67 16.11
N THR A 413 -10.80 -3.38 14.98
CA THR A 413 -11.75 -4.48 14.75
C THR A 413 -11.51 -5.64 15.69
N VAL A 414 -10.25 -6.09 15.81
CA VAL A 414 -9.85 -7.15 16.75
C VAL A 414 -10.19 -6.75 18.18
N THR A 415 -9.79 -5.55 18.59
CA THR A 415 -10.02 -5.07 19.95
C THR A 415 -11.51 -4.95 20.27
N LEU A 416 -12.34 -4.53 19.31
CA LEU A 416 -13.79 -4.45 19.51
C LEU A 416 -14.39 -5.82 19.82
N ALA A 417 -14.00 -6.86 19.08
CA ALA A 417 -14.42 -8.23 19.35
C ALA A 417 -13.89 -8.70 20.72
N GLU A 418 -12.65 -8.38 21.08
CA GLU A 418 -12.10 -8.69 22.40
C GLU A 418 -12.89 -8.04 23.54
N ILE A 419 -13.24 -6.76 23.43
CA ILE A 419 -14.08 -6.04 24.41
C ILE A 419 -15.44 -6.71 24.54
N LYS A 420 -16.09 -7.02 23.41
CA LYS A 420 -17.39 -7.69 23.36
C LYS A 420 -17.32 -9.06 24.03
N GLY A 421 -16.38 -9.90 23.61
CA GLY A 421 -16.21 -11.24 24.15
C GLY A 421 -15.87 -11.25 25.65
N TYR A 422 -14.91 -10.43 26.07
CA TYR A 422 -14.54 -10.31 27.48
C TYR A 422 -15.71 -9.82 28.35
N SER A 423 -16.50 -8.85 27.86
CA SER A 423 -17.67 -8.37 28.58
C SER A 423 -18.73 -9.46 28.81
N VAL A 424 -18.95 -10.33 27.83
CA VAL A 424 -19.89 -11.46 27.96
C VAL A 424 -19.35 -12.47 28.97
N ILE A 425 -18.07 -12.85 28.87
CA ILE A 425 -17.46 -13.83 29.78
C ILE A 425 -17.56 -13.38 31.23
N GLN A 426 -17.23 -12.12 31.52
CA GLN A 426 -17.25 -11.58 32.88
C GLN A 426 -18.66 -11.40 33.41
N PHE A 427 -19.61 -11.01 32.56
CA PHE A 427 -21.03 -11.04 32.91
C PHE A 427 -21.49 -12.46 33.28
N SER A 428 -21.15 -13.47 32.46
CA SER A 428 -21.55 -14.86 32.66
C SER A 428 -21.08 -15.40 34.02
N TYR A 429 -19.80 -15.24 34.37
CA TYR A 429 -19.29 -15.70 35.66
C TYR A 429 -19.92 -14.97 36.84
N LYS A 430 -20.16 -13.66 36.73
CA LYS A 430 -20.83 -12.89 37.80
C LYS A 430 -22.28 -13.34 37.98
N LEU A 431 -23.00 -13.63 36.90
CA LEU A 431 -24.37 -14.15 36.98
C LEU A 431 -24.40 -15.56 37.58
N LEU A 432 -23.52 -16.45 37.13
CA LEU A 432 -23.41 -17.83 37.64
C LEU A 432 -23.14 -17.86 39.14
N ARG A 433 -22.31 -16.94 39.65
CA ARG A 433 -22.04 -16.76 41.08
C ARG A 433 -23.26 -16.30 41.87
N LEU A 434 -24.12 -15.46 41.28
CA LEU A 434 -25.37 -15.05 41.93
C LEU A 434 -26.40 -16.19 41.95
N TYR A 435 -26.51 -16.91 40.84
CA TYR A 435 -27.52 -17.93 40.65
C TYR A 435 -27.24 -19.23 41.41
N THR A 436 -25.97 -19.61 41.56
CA THR A 436 -25.56 -20.91 42.11
C THR A 436 -25.20 -20.80 43.60
N PRO A 437 -26.00 -21.35 44.53
CA PRO A 437 -25.71 -21.24 45.95
C PRO A 437 -24.38 -21.91 46.31
N GLY A 438 -23.48 -21.16 46.95
CA GLY A 438 -22.19 -21.67 47.44
C GLY A 438 -21.05 -21.66 46.42
N ALA A 439 -21.28 -21.29 45.15
CA ALA A 439 -20.23 -21.13 44.15
C ALA A 439 -19.64 -19.72 44.17
N ASN A 440 -18.31 -19.58 44.03
CA ASN A 440 -17.60 -18.31 44.12
C ASN A 440 -17.04 -17.79 42.78
N PHE A 441 -16.73 -18.67 41.81
CA PHE A 441 -16.19 -18.38 40.46
C PHE A 441 -15.06 -17.32 40.38
N THR A 442 -14.39 -17.04 41.50
CA THR A 442 -13.52 -15.87 41.65
C THR A 442 -12.19 -16.09 40.97
N GLU A 443 -11.67 -17.32 41.02
CA GLU A 443 -10.42 -17.66 40.35
C GLU A 443 -10.60 -17.69 38.82
N GLU A 444 -11.74 -18.18 38.33
CA GLU A 444 -12.09 -18.16 36.91
C GLU A 444 -12.13 -16.72 36.36
N MET A 445 -12.85 -15.82 37.05
CA MET A 445 -12.90 -14.40 36.67
C MET A 445 -11.50 -13.77 36.67
N LYS A 446 -10.66 -14.10 37.66
CA LYS A 446 -9.29 -13.58 37.78
C LYS A 446 -8.39 -14.06 36.64
N ILE A 447 -8.46 -15.34 36.27
CA ILE A 447 -7.66 -15.91 35.18
C ILE A 447 -8.06 -15.29 33.84
N VAL A 448 -9.37 -15.19 33.55
CA VAL A 448 -9.83 -14.57 32.30
C VAL A 448 -9.37 -13.11 32.23
N LYS A 449 -9.43 -12.37 33.33
CA LYS A 449 -8.93 -10.99 33.41
C LYS A 449 -7.43 -10.91 33.12
N GLN A 450 -6.63 -11.80 33.71
CA GLN A 450 -5.19 -11.88 33.44
C GLN A 450 -4.89 -12.19 31.97
N GLN A 451 -5.58 -13.18 31.39
CA GLN A 451 -5.40 -13.54 29.99
C GLN A 451 -5.81 -12.40 29.04
N TYR A 452 -6.90 -11.68 29.36
CA TYR A 452 -7.34 -10.51 28.61
C TYR A 452 -6.28 -9.39 28.61
N VAL A 453 -5.71 -9.10 29.78
CA VAL A 453 -4.61 -8.14 29.92
C VAL A 453 -3.38 -8.59 29.12
N THR A 454 -2.98 -9.86 29.22
CA THR A 454 -1.82 -10.39 28.49
C THR A 454 -2.02 -10.25 26.98
N ARG A 455 -3.14 -10.76 26.43
CA ARG A 455 -3.45 -10.63 24.99
C ARG A 455 -3.46 -9.17 24.54
N THR A 456 -4.05 -8.29 25.33
CA THR A 456 -4.08 -6.85 25.04
C THR A 456 -2.67 -6.28 24.89
N LEU A 457 -1.76 -6.58 25.83
CA LEU A 457 -0.38 -6.10 25.79
C LEU A 457 0.39 -6.67 24.60
N GLU A 458 0.18 -7.94 24.28
CA GLU A 458 0.80 -8.61 23.13
C GLU A 458 0.29 -8.04 21.80
N THR A 459 -1.03 -7.85 21.66
CA THR A 459 -1.66 -7.25 20.48
C THR A 459 -1.17 -5.81 20.26
N ILE A 460 -1.10 -4.99 21.31
CA ILE A 460 -0.56 -3.62 21.23
C ILE A 460 0.91 -3.64 20.81
N ARG A 461 1.70 -4.56 21.36
CA ARG A 461 3.11 -4.72 20.96
C ARG A 461 3.23 -5.13 19.49
N ALA A 462 2.43 -6.09 19.04
CA ALA A 462 2.44 -6.58 17.67
C ALA A 462 2.08 -5.48 16.67
N VAL A 463 0.98 -4.76 16.89
CA VAL A 463 0.56 -3.68 15.98
C VAL A 463 1.55 -2.52 15.98
N LYS A 464 2.07 -2.08 17.15
CA LYS A 464 3.09 -1.02 17.20
C LYS A 464 4.36 -1.39 16.45
N THR A 465 4.78 -2.65 16.58
CA THR A 465 5.95 -3.17 15.87
C THR A 465 5.73 -3.13 14.37
N ALA A 466 4.54 -3.52 13.88
CA ALA A 466 4.21 -3.42 12.47
C ALA A 466 4.15 -1.96 11.99
N MET A 467 3.38 -1.10 12.69
CA MET A 467 3.19 0.31 12.34
C MET A 467 4.49 1.13 12.28
N ALA A 468 5.53 0.74 13.04
CA ALA A 468 6.83 1.41 13.06
C ALA A 468 7.56 1.38 11.70
N PHE A 469 7.27 0.39 10.84
CA PHE A 469 7.89 0.24 9.52
C PHE A 469 6.91 0.43 8.36
N THR A 470 5.65 0.75 8.67
CA THR A 470 4.58 0.87 7.67
C THR A 470 4.41 2.33 7.21
N PRO A 471 4.36 2.59 5.90
CA PRO A 471 4.20 3.95 5.38
C PRO A 471 2.83 4.55 5.70
N ARG A 472 2.80 5.87 5.86
CA ARG A 472 1.61 6.70 6.13
C ARG A 472 1.15 7.52 4.92
N GLN A 473 1.97 7.53 3.87
CA GLN A 473 1.70 8.24 2.64
C GLN A 473 0.53 7.60 1.90
N VAL A 474 -0.37 8.45 1.38
CA VAL A 474 -1.47 8.04 0.50
C VAL A 474 -1.48 8.94 -0.72
N TRP A 475 -1.50 8.32 -1.89
CA TRP A 475 -1.58 9.00 -3.18
C TRP A 475 -2.54 8.24 -4.08
N LYS A 476 -2.99 8.89 -5.16
CA LYS A 476 -3.82 8.22 -6.16
C LYS A 476 -2.95 7.51 -7.20
N CYS A 477 -3.17 6.21 -7.37
CA CYS A 477 -2.58 5.46 -8.48
C CYS A 477 -3.17 5.86 -9.84
N ASP A 478 -2.60 5.33 -10.91
CA ASP A 478 -3.07 5.64 -12.25
C ASP A 478 -4.47 5.08 -12.50
N PRO A 479 -5.35 5.85 -13.17
CA PRO A 479 -6.65 5.37 -13.58
C PRO A 479 -6.49 4.29 -14.66
N LYS A 480 -7.55 3.52 -14.90
CA LYS A 480 -7.61 2.57 -16.03
C LYS A 480 -7.35 3.26 -17.37
N GLU A 481 -7.83 4.50 -17.49
CA GLU A 481 -7.64 5.34 -18.67
C GLU A 481 -7.36 6.78 -18.24
N HIS A 482 -6.31 7.38 -18.79
CA HIS A 482 -5.98 8.78 -18.54
C HIS A 482 -6.83 9.70 -19.42
N LYS A 483 -7.54 10.63 -18.79
CA LYS A 483 -8.42 11.60 -19.45
C LYS A 483 -7.98 13.01 -19.12
N LEU A 484 -7.75 13.81 -20.17
CA LEU A 484 -7.32 15.20 -20.04
C LEU A 484 -8.39 16.01 -19.30
N ASP A 485 -7.95 16.76 -18.30
CA ASP A 485 -8.75 17.61 -17.40
C ASP A 485 -9.80 16.85 -16.55
N GLU A 486 -9.76 15.51 -16.53
CA GLU A 486 -10.48 14.66 -15.57
C GLU A 486 -9.55 13.93 -14.59
N THR A 487 -8.46 13.32 -15.09
CA THR A 487 -7.49 12.59 -14.26
C THR A 487 -6.09 13.21 -14.29
N TYR A 488 -5.72 13.89 -15.37
CA TYR A 488 -4.48 14.67 -15.44
C TYR A 488 -4.73 15.96 -16.21
N THR A 489 -3.89 16.96 -16.03
CA THR A 489 -3.81 18.12 -16.93
C THR A 489 -2.37 18.34 -17.40
N LYS A 490 -2.20 19.15 -18.43
CA LYS A 490 -0.89 19.52 -18.97
C LYS A 490 -0.76 21.03 -19.09
N LEU A 491 0.47 21.49 -19.12
CA LEU A 491 0.82 22.87 -19.43
C LEU A 491 0.85 23.02 -20.96
N THR A 492 -0.27 23.42 -21.56
CA THR A 492 -0.38 23.56 -23.02
C THR A 492 0.47 24.72 -23.53
N GLU A 493 1.13 24.50 -24.66
CA GLU A 493 1.81 25.57 -25.42
C GLU A 493 2.87 26.35 -24.63
N LEU A 494 3.48 25.77 -23.57
CA LEU A 494 4.53 26.41 -22.77
C LEU A 494 5.91 26.26 -23.41
N PHE A 495 6.46 25.04 -23.38
CA PHE A 495 7.73 24.71 -24.02
C PHE A 495 7.48 23.74 -25.18
N GLN A 496 7.80 24.16 -26.41
CA GLN A 496 7.60 23.36 -27.61
C GLN A 496 8.79 23.43 -28.57
N GLY A 497 9.03 22.33 -29.30
CA GLY A 497 9.92 22.31 -30.45
C GLY A 497 9.45 23.30 -31.52
N TYR A 498 10.37 24.08 -32.06
CA TYR A 498 10.11 25.19 -32.96
C TYR A 498 11.15 25.22 -34.09
N ILE A 499 10.69 25.16 -35.33
CA ILE A 499 11.53 25.28 -36.52
C ILE A 499 11.59 26.73 -36.95
N VAL A 500 12.80 27.27 -37.14
CA VAL A 500 13.00 28.68 -37.51
C VAL A 500 14.29 28.85 -38.28
N ASN A 501 14.30 29.72 -39.29
CA ASN A 501 15.49 29.97 -40.08
C ASN A 501 16.44 30.92 -39.35
N GLU A 502 17.74 30.73 -39.52
CA GLU A 502 18.78 31.59 -38.94
C GLU A 502 18.56 33.08 -39.24
N VAL A 503 18.07 33.41 -40.44
CA VAL A 503 17.78 34.78 -40.87
C VAL A 503 16.75 35.48 -39.98
N ASP A 504 15.88 34.73 -39.30
CA ASP A 504 14.83 35.27 -38.45
C ASP A 504 15.23 35.32 -36.95
N LEU A 505 16.41 34.79 -36.60
CA LEU A 505 16.92 34.69 -35.23
C LEU A 505 17.80 35.86 -34.80
N ASN A 506 18.03 36.84 -35.69
CA ASN A 506 18.79 38.05 -35.40
C ASN A 506 18.15 39.31 -36.00
N GLY A 507 18.34 40.45 -35.36
CA GLY A 507 17.76 41.72 -35.79
C GLY A 507 18.33 42.31 -37.10
N LYS A 508 19.45 41.77 -37.59
CA LYS A 508 20.07 42.20 -38.86
C LYS A 508 19.57 41.40 -40.07
N SER A 509 18.75 40.37 -39.83
CA SER A 509 18.29 39.43 -40.83
C SER A 509 19.43 38.84 -41.67
N THR A 510 20.47 38.32 -41.02
CA THR A 510 21.65 37.71 -41.66
C THR A 510 21.80 36.23 -41.32
N CYS A 511 22.59 35.48 -42.09
CA CYS A 511 22.91 34.07 -41.83
C CYS A 511 24.42 33.91 -41.64
N ARG A 512 24.99 34.69 -40.72
CA ARG A 512 26.44 34.74 -40.50
C ARG A 512 26.94 33.71 -39.50
N GLU A 513 26.04 33.25 -38.66
CA GLU A 513 26.32 32.34 -37.57
C GLU A 513 25.87 30.94 -37.96
N ASN A 514 25.67 30.06 -36.98
CA ASN A 514 25.05 28.76 -37.18
C ASN A 514 23.94 28.56 -36.14
N CYS A 515 23.12 27.52 -36.29
CA CYS A 515 22.03 27.28 -35.34
C CYS A 515 22.49 27.17 -33.88
N GLY A 516 23.66 26.58 -33.62
CA GLY A 516 24.20 26.42 -32.27
C GLY A 516 24.61 27.73 -31.59
N TYR A 517 24.85 28.81 -32.36
CA TYR A 517 25.11 30.15 -31.82
C TYR A 517 23.91 30.70 -31.05
N TYR A 518 22.70 30.34 -31.48
CA TYR A 518 21.46 30.85 -30.90
C TYR A 518 21.00 30.03 -29.69
N GLU A 519 21.82 30.01 -28.64
CA GLU A 519 21.45 29.36 -27.37
C GLU A 519 20.28 30.10 -26.69
N TYR A 520 20.21 31.43 -26.86
CA TYR A 520 19.17 32.28 -26.29
C TYR A 520 18.88 33.48 -27.21
N THR A 521 17.68 33.55 -27.79
CA THR A 521 17.27 34.63 -28.70
C THR A 521 15.73 34.79 -28.75
N LYS A 522 15.21 35.51 -29.74
CA LYS A 522 13.79 35.63 -30.07
C LYS A 522 13.60 35.67 -31.58
N VAL A 523 12.35 35.51 -32.03
CA VAL A 523 12.02 35.69 -33.45
C VAL A 523 11.97 37.18 -33.77
N HIS A 524 12.90 37.68 -34.59
CA HIS A 524 13.02 39.09 -34.94
C HIS A 524 12.13 39.49 -36.12
N GLY A 525 11.88 38.59 -37.06
CA GLY A 525 11.09 38.86 -38.26
C GLY A 525 10.59 37.58 -38.93
N CYS A 526 10.10 37.74 -40.15
CA CYS A 526 9.79 36.63 -41.05
C CYS A 526 10.28 37.01 -42.45
N TYR A 527 11.50 36.61 -42.78
CA TYR A 527 12.16 36.99 -44.03
C TYR A 527 11.38 36.43 -45.21
N GLN A 528 10.92 37.31 -46.11
CA GLN A 528 10.20 36.98 -47.34
C GLN A 528 8.98 36.06 -47.15
N ASN A 529 8.31 36.12 -46.00
CA ASN A 529 7.16 35.25 -45.68
C ASN A 529 7.44 33.77 -45.98
N GLN A 530 8.64 33.30 -45.61
CA GLN A 530 9.04 31.89 -45.72
C GLN A 530 8.22 31.00 -44.75
N PHE A 531 8.76 29.86 -44.32
CA PHE A 531 8.04 28.93 -43.43
C PHE A 531 7.55 29.58 -42.13
N CYS A 532 8.18 30.67 -41.66
CA CYS A 532 7.74 31.46 -40.51
C CYS A 532 6.30 32.00 -40.61
N ASP A 533 5.77 32.21 -41.83
CA ASP A 533 4.38 32.68 -42.06
C ASP A 533 3.37 31.51 -42.06
N GLN A 534 3.85 30.29 -42.27
CA GLN A 534 3.02 29.07 -42.34
C GLN A 534 2.87 28.36 -40.99
N GLN A 535 3.42 28.93 -39.93
CA GLN A 535 3.35 28.39 -38.58
C GLN A 535 3.05 29.50 -37.57
N ARG A 536 2.57 29.11 -36.39
CA ARG A 536 2.40 30.04 -35.28
C ARG A 536 3.75 30.66 -34.88
N ARG A 537 3.85 31.99 -34.84
CA ARG A 537 5.07 32.66 -34.37
C ARG A 537 5.33 32.36 -32.88
N CYS A 538 6.57 32.08 -32.51
CA CYS A 538 6.98 32.06 -31.11
C CYS A 538 7.00 33.50 -30.56
N LYS A 539 6.11 33.84 -29.62
CA LYS A 539 6.02 35.21 -29.08
C LYS A 539 7.01 35.51 -27.95
N GLY A 540 7.51 34.48 -27.28
CA GLY A 540 8.49 34.61 -26.20
C GLY A 540 9.92 34.36 -26.68
N ARG A 541 10.63 33.50 -25.95
CA ARG A 541 12.06 33.26 -26.17
C ARG A 541 12.26 32.00 -27.00
N VAL A 542 13.27 32.04 -27.85
CA VAL A 542 13.76 30.90 -28.63
C VAL A 542 15.08 30.46 -28.01
N LEU A 543 15.20 29.18 -27.70
CA LEU A 543 16.20 28.63 -26.80
C LEU A 543 16.83 27.37 -27.40
N LYS A 544 18.12 27.14 -27.12
CA LYS A 544 18.87 25.92 -27.45
C LYS A 544 18.64 25.45 -28.90
N CYS A 545 18.91 26.33 -29.84
CA CYS A 545 18.82 25.99 -31.25
C CYS A 545 19.92 25.01 -31.69
N GLU A 546 19.56 24.06 -32.53
CA GLU A 546 20.47 23.06 -33.08
C GLU A 546 20.22 22.89 -34.59
N TYR A 547 21.30 22.64 -35.33
CA TYR A 547 21.21 22.24 -36.74
C TYR A 547 21.07 20.72 -36.81
N ILE A 548 20.07 20.23 -37.54
CA ILE A 548 19.80 18.79 -37.70
C ILE A 548 20.07 18.35 -39.14
N ASP A 549 19.42 19.01 -40.11
CA ASP A 549 19.62 18.81 -41.54
C ASP A 549 19.13 20.05 -42.31
N SER A 550 19.61 20.19 -43.54
CA SER A 550 19.30 21.24 -44.50
C SER A 550 17.88 21.17 -45.06
N ASP A 551 17.37 19.96 -45.28
CA ASP A 551 16.08 19.69 -45.93
C ASP A 551 15.16 18.87 -44.99
N MET A 552 13.91 19.31 -44.85
CA MET A 552 12.91 18.60 -44.04
C MET A 552 11.49 18.70 -44.61
N TRP A 553 10.66 17.74 -44.22
CA TRP A 553 9.22 17.70 -44.46
C TRP A 553 8.51 17.76 -43.12
N ILE A 554 7.71 18.81 -42.93
CA ILE A 554 7.00 19.07 -41.69
C ILE A 554 5.53 18.76 -41.91
N CYS A 555 4.93 17.96 -41.02
CA CYS A 555 3.48 17.87 -40.94
C CYS A 555 2.96 18.85 -39.90
N PRO A 556 2.24 19.92 -40.30
CA PRO A 556 1.63 20.83 -39.35
C PRO A 556 0.46 20.15 -38.61
N ALA A 557 0.31 20.47 -37.33
CA ALA A 557 -0.85 20.06 -36.56
C ALA A 557 -2.12 20.79 -37.05
N SER A 558 -3.30 20.33 -36.62
CA SER A 558 -4.56 21.00 -36.95
C SER A 558 -4.63 22.39 -36.29
N GLN A 559 -5.41 23.29 -36.88
CA GLN A 559 -5.51 24.69 -36.42
C GLN A 559 -6.00 24.84 -34.97
N ASN A 560 -6.79 23.87 -34.49
CA ASN A 560 -7.32 23.82 -33.12
C ASN A 560 -6.48 22.94 -32.18
N SER A 561 -5.34 22.42 -32.65
CA SER A 561 -4.42 21.64 -31.82
C SER A 561 -3.54 22.57 -30.99
N ASP A 562 -3.19 22.12 -29.79
CA ASP A 562 -2.14 22.75 -28.98
C ASP A 562 -0.73 22.47 -29.54
N ARG A 563 -0.58 21.49 -30.45
CA ARG A 563 0.68 21.15 -31.10
C ARG A 563 0.99 22.10 -32.26
N ARG A 564 2.27 22.25 -32.60
CA ARG A 564 2.73 22.92 -33.84
C ARG A 564 2.88 21.92 -34.96
N TYR A 565 3.45 20.76 -34.65
CA TYR A 565 3.75 19.72 -35.62
C TYR A 565 3.27 18.33 -35.13
N GLU A 566 2.77 17.51 -36.05
CA GLU A 566 2.54 16.09 -35.78
C GLU A 566 3.86 15.32 -35.83
N TYR A 567 4.64 15.56 -36.89
CA TYR A 567 5.98 15.03 -37.05
C TYR A 567 6.84 15.93 -37.95
N ILE A 568 8.15 15.72 -37.91
CA ILE A 568 9.15 16.34 -38.78
C ILE A 568 10.05 15.22 -39.31
N GLN A 569 10.17 15.12 -40.63
CA GLN A 569 11.06 14.17 -41.29
C GLN A 569 12.22 14.94 -41.94
N TYR A 570 13.45 14.54 -41.63
CA TYR A 570 14.67 15.10 -42.24
C TYR A 570 15.16 14.22 -43.39
N LYS A 571 15.92 14.81 -44.31
CA LYS A 571 16.48 14.13 -45.48
C LYS A 571 17.49 13.03 -45.14
N ASN A 572 18.25 13.20 -44.06
CA ASN A 572 19.12 12.17 -43.49
C ASN A 572 18.38 10.94 -42.93
N GLY A 573 17.05 10.88 -43.02
CA GLY A 573 16.22 9.77 -42.58
C GLY A 573 15.70 9.91 -41.15
N ASN A 574 16.20 10.87 -40.36
CA ASN A 574 15.71 11.11 -39.01
C ASN A 574 14.25 11.58 -39.04
N THR A 575 13.43 11.03 -38.15
CA THR A 575 12.03 11.46 -37.97
C THR A 575 11.78 11.77 -36.50
N PHE A 576 11.21 12.94 -36.25
CA PHE A 576 10.76 13.40 -34.95
C PHE A 576 9.22 13.37 -34.91
N GLY A 577 8.64 12.77 -33.86
CA GLY A 577 7.20 12.55 -33.80
C GLY A 577 6.75 11.32 -34.61
N GLN A 578 5.44 11.13 -34.71
CA GLN A 578 4.85 9.92 -35.30
C GLN A 578 4.23 10.22 -36.67
N LYS A 579 4.73 9.59 -37.75
CA LYS A 579 4.25 9.88 -39.11
C LYS A 579 2.77 9.61 -39.33
N ASN A 580 2.25 8.59 -38.64
CA ASN A 580 0.91 8.05 -38.85
C ASN A 580 -0.21 8.97 -38.31
N THR A 581 0.13 10.06 -37.61
CA THR A 581 -0.87 10.98 -37.02
C THR A 581 -1.24 12.16 -37.93
N CYS A 582 -0.57 12.30 -39.07
CA CYS A 582 -0.69 13.46 -39.95
C CYS A 582 -1.89 13.37 -40.90
N LYS A 583 -2.81 14.33 -40.81
CA LYS A 583 -3.95 14.49 -41.74
C LYS A 583 -3.76 15.65 -42.73
N ASN A 584 -2.83 16.56 -42.45
CA ASN A 584 -2.56 17.75 -43.25
C ASN A 584 -1.49 17.47 -44.32
N PRO A 585 -1.47 18.24 -45.43
CA PRO A 585 -0.39 18.15 -46.41
C PRO A 585 0.96 18.51 -45.77
N THR A 586 2.02 17.79 -46.15
CA THR A 586 3.36 18.05 -45.67
C THR A 586 3.96 19.29 -46.34
N ILE A 587 4.65 20.11 -45.54
CA ILE A 587 5.33 21.31 -46.00
C ILE A 587 6.81 20.97 -46.14
N LYS A 588 7.36 21.13 -47.34
CA LYS A 588 8.79 20.96 -47.59
C LYS A 588 9.52 22.27 -47.30
N VAL A 589 10.53 22.20 -46.45
CA VAL A 589 11.34 23.34 -46.03
C VAL A 589 12.81 23.03 -46.34
N ASN A 590 13.45 23.91 -47.11
CA ASN A 590 14.85 23.75 -47.52
C ASN A 590 15.68 24.95 -47.07
N SER A 591 16.88 24.67 -46.58
CA SER A 591 17.92 25.67 -46.36
C SER A 591 18.44 26.20 -47.69
N TRP A 592 18.95 27.43 -47.70
CA TRP A 592 19.27 28.12 -48.94
C TRP A 592 20.52 29.00 -48.82
N TRP A 593 21.17 29.26 -49.95
CA TRP A 593 22.36 30.11 -50.01
C TRP A 593 21.98 31.57 -50.26
N ARG A 594 22.44 32.45 -49.38
CA ARG A 594 22.41 33.90 -49.58
C ARG A 594 23.78 34.33 -50.11
N TRP A 595 23.85 34.53 -51.42
CA TRP A 595 25.11 34.79 -52.13
C TRP A 595 26.06 33.56 -52.02
N LEU A 596 27.33 33.69 -52.41
CA LEU A 596 28.27 32.57 -52.50
C LEU A 596 28.79 32.05 -51.13
N PHE A 597 28.60 32.79 -50.02
CA PHE A 597 29.31 32.52 -48.76
C PHE A 597 28.43 32.31 -47.53
N TRP A 598 27.13 32.60 -47.59
CA TRP A 598 26.25 32.51 -46.42
C TRP A 598 25.15 31.48 -46.65
N HIS A 599 25.10 30.44 -45.82
CA HIS A 599 24.08 29.40 -45.90
C HIS A 599 23.05 29.60 -44.79
N CYS A 600 21.82 29.93 -45.16
CA CYS A 600 20.71 30.16 -44.25
C CYS A 600 20.03 28.84 -43.89
N SER A 601 20.46 28.24 -42.78
CA SER A 601 19.94 26.97 -42.28
C SER A 601 18.64 27.13 -41.48
N TYR A 602 17.76 26.14 -41.59
CA TYR A 602 16.65 25.97 -40.63
C TYR A 602 17.14 25.26 -39.37
N CYS A 603 16.81 25.84 -38.22
CA CYS A 603 17.19 25.38 -36.90
C CYS A 603 16.01 24.74 -36.18
N PHE A 604 16.27 23.67 -35.43
CA PHE A 604 15.35 23.15 -34.43
C PHE A 604 15.68 23.78 -33.09
N CYS A 605 14.74 24.51 -32.50
CA CYS A 605 14.89 25.20 -31.23
C CYS A 605 13.74 24.83 -30.27
N TYR A 606 13.80 25.31 -29.03
CA TYR A 606 12.64 25.32 -28.13
C TYR A 606 12.06 26.73 -28.02
N CYS A 607 10.74 26.83 -28.05
CA CYS A 607 10.00 28.06 -27.81
C CYS A 607 9.43 28.05 -26.39
N ASP A 608 9.83 29.03 -25.57
CA ASP A 608 9.12 29.45 -24.36
C ASP A 608 8.06 30.46 -24.81
N ASP A 609 6.90 29.95 -25.24
CA ASP A 609 5.88 30.72 -25.93
C ASP A 609 5.05 31.52 -24.94
N SER A 610 4.88 32.84 -25.09
CA SER A 610 4.25 33.73 -24.09
C SER A 610 2.88 34.29 -24.51
N HIS A 611 2.14 33.54 -25.33
CA HIS A 611 0.82 33.96 -25.81
C HIS A 611 -0.34 33.55 -24.86
N ALA A 612 -1.55 33.99 -25.19
CA ALA A 612 -2.73 33.92 -24.33
C ALA A 612 -3.28 32.51 -24.02
N ASN A 613 -2.96 31.47 -24.80
CA ASN A 613 -3.41 30.09 -24.56
C ASN A 613 -2.31 29.20 -23.95
N SER A 614 -1.18 29.81 -23.57
CA SER A 614 -0.07 29.08 -22.99
C SER A 614 -0.25 28.97 -21.48
N ASP A 615 -0.52 27.75 -21.01
CA ASP A 615 -0.67 27.44 -19.59
C ASP A 615 0.70 27.51 -18.91
N ARG A 616 0.87 28.49 -18.02
CA ARG A 616 2.16 28.72 -17.35
C ARG A 616 2.04 29.21 -15.92
N TYR A 617 0.86 29.13 -15.33
CA TYR A 617 0.57 29.80 -14.05
C TYR A 617 0.28 28.78 -12.94
N PHE A 618 0.89 29.01 -11.78
CA PHE A 618 0.60 28.28 -10.54
C PHE A 618 0.14 29.28 -9.48
N SER A 619 -0.94 28.99 -8.76
CA SER A 619 -1.40 29.85 -7.67
C SER A 619 -0.45 29.78 -6.48
N LEU A 620 -0.13 30.95 -5.92
CA LEU A 620 0.61 31.13 -4.66
C LEU A 620 -0.32 31.46 -3.48
N ARG A 621 -1.63 31.61 -3.73
CA ARG A 621 -2.60 31.93 -2.69
C ARG A 621 -2.75 30.79 -1.69
N LYS A 622 -2.87 31.16 -0.42
CA LYS A 622 -3.08 30.21 0.67
C LYS A 622 -4.46 29.58 0.64
N VAL A 623 -4.51 28.27 0.86
CA VAL A 623 -5.76 27.52 1.02
C VAL A 623 -5.79 26.96 2.43
N MET A 624 -6.78 27.35 3.22
CA MET A 624 -6.89 26.96 4.63
C MET A 624 -8.25 26.32 4.92
N SER A 625 -8.28 25.32 5.79
CA SER A 625 -9.52 24.78 6.34
C SER A 625 -10.20 25.83 7.23
N ASP A 626 -11.49 25.65 7.48
CA ASP A 626 -12.25 26.48 8.41
C ASP A 626 -11.92 26.13 9.87
N VAL A 627 -10.75 26.61 10.30
CA VAL A 627 -10.23 26.35 11.65
C VAL A 627 -11.07 27.00 12.75
N ALA A 628 -11.85 28.04 12.44
CA ALA A 628 -12.75 28.68 13.38
C ALA A 628 -13.89 27.73 13.79
N ASN A 629 -14.35 26.89 12.86
CA ASN A 629 -15.33 25.85 13.09
C ASN A 629 -14.69 24.47 13.35
N ASN A 630 -13.47 24.44 13.89
CA ASN A 630 -12.75 23.21 14.25
C ASN A 630 -12.56 22.22 13.09
N LYS A 631 -12.50 22.70 11.84
CA LYS A 631 -12.27 21.86 10.65
C LYS A 631 -10.79 21.77 10.29
N VAL A 632 -10.36 20.56 9.92
CA VAL A 632 -9.00 20.24 9.47
C VAL A 632 -9.00 19.77 8.01
N VAL A 633 -7.83 19.70 7.38
CA VAL A 633 -7.69 19.14 6.03
C VAL A 633 -7.88 17.61 6.08
N THR A 634 -8.71 17.08 5.19
CA THR A 634 -9.01 15.63 5.07
C THR A 634 -8.71 15.06 3.67
N GLY A 635 -8.51 15.94 2.69
CA GLY A 635 -8.32 15.57 1.29
C GLY A 635 -7.60 16.69 0.52
N ILE A 636 -6.96 16.36 -0.61
CA ILE A 636 -6.27 17.35 -1.44
C ILE A 636 -6.27 16.96 -2.93
N ARG A 637 -6.24 17.96 -3.82
CA ARG A 637 -6.00 17.79 -5.26
C ARG A 637 -5.47 19.06 -5.92
N PHE A 638 -4.95 18.92 -7.14
CA PHE A 638 -4.79 20.04 -8.06
C PHE A 638 -6.06 20.27 -8.86
N LYS A 639 -6.30 21.51 -9.29
CA LYS A 639 -7.36 21.88 -10.23
C LYS A 639 -6.88 23.00 -11.14
N LYS A 640 -7.02 22.84 -12.46
CA LYS A 640 -6.77 23.91 -13.42
C LYS A 640 -8.04 24.76 -13.59
N VAL A 641 -7.97 26.04 -13.25
CA VAL A 641 -9.06 27.01 -13.43
C VAL A 641 -8.46 28.30 -13.99
N ASN A 642 -9.09 28.89 -15.01
CA ASN A 642 -8.59 30.11 -15.68
C ASN A 642 -7.11 30.01 -16.14
N GLN A 643 -6.68 28.83 -16.62
CA GLN A 643 -5.28 28.54 -17.02
C GLN A 643 -4.25 28.57 -15.87
N ILE A 644 -4.72 28.56 -14.61
CA ILE A 644 -3.89 28.55 -13.41
C ILE A 644 -4.06 27.19 -12.70
N ILE A 645 -2.95 26.57 -12.29
CA ILE A 645 -2.98 25.39 -11.43
C ILE A 645 -3.17 25.85 -9.98
N HIS A 646 -4.30 25.48 -9.39
CA HIS A 646 -4.64 25.72 -7.98
C HIS A 646 -4.52 24.43 -7.17
N MET A 647 -4.13 24.56 -5.90
CA MET A 647 -4.42 23.54 -4.91
C MET A 647 -5.85 23.69 -4.40
N GLN A 648 -6.52 22.57 -4.16
CA GLN A 648 -7.83 22.51 -3.54
C GLN A 648 -7.80 21.49 -2.40
N ILE A 649 -8.37 21.84 -1.25
CA ILE A 649 -8.46 20.97 -0.09
C ILE A 649 -9.91 20.54 0.16
N GLN A 650 -10.05 19.35 0.73
CA GLN A 650 -11.26 18.90 1.42
C GLN A 650 -11.07 19.13 2.91
N GLN A 651 -12.15 19.49 3.60
CA GLN A 651 -12.16 19.74 5.03
C GLN A 651 -13.25 18.96 5.74
N GLY A 652 -13.05 18.66 7.03
CA GLY A 652 -14.02 18.04 7.91
C GLY A 652 -13.80 18.42 9.37
N GLU A 653 -14.85 18.38 10.19
CA GLU A 653 -14.80 18.70 11.62
C GLU A 653 -13.98 17.64 12.37
N LEU A 654 -13.01 18.12 13.15
CA LEU A 654 -12.22 17.29 14.05
C LEU A 654 -13.06 16.92 15.28
N MET A 655 -13.10 15.63 15.58
CA MET A 655 -13.80 15.04 16.71
C MET A 655 -12.79 14.53 17.75
N SER A 656 -13.30 14.19 18.94
CA SER A 656 -12.50 13.63 20.02
C SER A 656 -11.62 12.46 19.57
N ARG A 657 -10.40 12.39 20.09
CA ARG A 657 -9.41 11.34 19.82
C ARG A 657 -9.01 11.22 18.34
N GLY A 658 -9.03 12.35 17.63
CA GLY A 658 -8.53 12.45 16.25
C GLY A 658 -9.48 11.92 15.18
N ASN A 659 -10.72 11.56 15.52
CA ASN A 659 -11.71 11.14 14.52
C ASN A 659 -12.17 12.34 13.68
N ILE A 660 -12.70 12.07 12.49
CA ILE A 660 -13.30 13.10 11.62
C ILE A 660 -14.80 12.84 11.51
N ASN A 661 -15.61 13.89 11.60
CA ASN A 661 -17.04 13.79 11.39
C ASN A 661 -17.36 13.67 9.90
N GLU A 662 -17.69 12.46 9.43
CA GLU A 662 -17.95 12.15 8.02
C GLU A 662 -19.06 13.03 7.41
N SER A 663 -20.07 13.41 8.20
CA SER A 663 -21.20 14.24 7.74
C SER A 663 -20.83 15.69 7.40
N THR A 664 -19.65 16.15 7.84
CA THR A 664 -19.18 17.54 7.65
C THR A 664 -18.15 17.67 6.54
N ILE A 665 -17.82 16.56 5.86
CA ILE A 665 -16.77 16.53 4.84
C ILE A 665 -17.24 17.25 3.58
N GLU A 666 -16.46 18.23 3.16
CA GLU A 666 -16.75 19.01 1.96
C GLU A 666 -15.47 19.50 1.28
N TRP A 667 -15.52 19.64 -0.05
CA TRP A 667 -14.45 20.28 -0.82
C TRP A 667 -14.63 21.79 -0.75
N LYS A 668 -13.59 22.52 -0.29
CA LYS A 668 -13.63 23.99 -0.34
C LYS A 668 -13.63 24.46 -1.79
N PRO A 669 -14.44 25.47 -2.17
CA PRO A 669 -14.38 26.03 -3.51
C PRO A 669 -12.98 26.61 -3.79
N VAL A 670 -12.55 26.53 -5.04
CA VAL A 670 -11.30 27.16 -5.47
C VAL A 670 -11.52 28.67 -5.50
N ASP A 671 -10.64 29.42 -4.82
CA ASP A 671 -10.55 30.88 -4.96
C ASP A 671 -9.97 31.20 -6.35
N ALA A 672 -10.84 31.19 -7.34
CA ALA A 672 -10.48 31.41 -8.73
C ALA A 672 -10.29 32.90 -9.01
N PHE A 673 -9.23 33.24 -9.75
CA PHE A 673 -8.93 34.59 -10.18
C PHE A 673 -8.38 34.57 -11.61
N ASN A 674 -8.30 35.72 -12.27
CA ASN A 674 -7.62 35.88 -13.55
C ASN A 674 -6.33 36.68 -13.36
N ILE A 675 -5.32 36.36 -14.16
CA ILE A 675 -4.02 37.08 -14.15
C ILE A 675 -4.14 38.56 -14.58
N LEU A 676 -5.26 38.94 -15.19
CA LEU A 676 -5.53 40.30 -15.67
C LEU A 676 -6.34 41.13 -14.65
N ASP A 677 -6.76 40.53 -13.53
CA ASP A 677 -7.53 41.23 -12.50
C ASP A 677 -6.66 42.29 -11.81
N SER A 678 -7.24 43.46 -11.55
CA SER A 678 -6.51 44.63 -11.04
C SER A 678 -5.78 44.44 -9.69
N ASN A 679 -6.22 43.48 -8.88
CA ASN A 679 -5.68 43.17 -7.55
C ASN A 679 -4.82 41.89 -7.53
N VAL A 680 -4.43 41.37 -8.70
CA VAL A 680 -3.65 40.13 -8.84
C VAL A 680 -2.24 40.46 -9.31
N THR A 681 -1.24 40.02 -8.55
CA THR A 681 0.17 40.35 -8.83
C THR A 681 1.03 39.08 -9.01
N ASN A 682 1.84 39.06 -10.06
CA ASN A 682 2.83 37.99 -10.29
C ASN A 682 3.84 37.93 -9.15
N SER A 683 4.26 36.72 -8.78
CA SER A 683 5.12 36.38 -7.63
C SER A 683 4.51 36.66 -6.25
N VAL A 684 3.26 37.13 -6.18
CA VAL A 684 2.49 37.30 -4.93
C VAL A 684 1.26 36.38 -4.93
N ASP A 685 0.40 36.51 -5.93
CA ASP A 685 -0.82 35.70 -6.07
C ASP A 685 -0.60 34.45 -6.92
N TYR A 686 0.30 34.55 -7.91
CA TYR A 686 0.60 33.46 -8.84
C TYR A 686 2.06 33.51 -9.29
N HIS A 687 2.60 32.36 -9.67
CA HIS A 687 3.92 32.21 -10.28
C HIS A 687 3.77 32.00 -11.77
N THR A 688 4.60 32.69 -12.56
CA THR A 688 4.67 32.50 -14.01
C THR A 688 5.89 31.67 -14.38
N LEU A 689 5.65 30.50 -14.98
CA LEU A 689 6.70 29.66 -15.54
C LEU A 689 7.33 30.34 -16.76
N SER A 690 8.66 30.26 -16.78
CA SER A 690 9.55 30.66 -17.87
C SER A 690 10.73 29.70 -17.86
N TRP A 691 11.54 29.68 -18.91
CA TRP A 691 12.67 28.74 -18.99
C TRP A 691 13.57 28.80 -17.74
N GLU A 692 13.85 29.97 -17.19
CA GLU A 692 14.72 30.08 -16.01
C GLU A 692 13.99 29.83 -14.69
N LYS A 693 12.65 29.83 -14.68
CA LYS A 693 11.80 29.70 -13.48
C LYS A 693 10.77 28.57 -13.62
N ARG A 694 11.24 27.38 -13.97
CA ARG A 694 10.41 26.20 -14.29
C ARG A 694 10.55 25.04 -13.30
N GLY A 695 11.22 25.27 -12.17
CA GLY A 695 11.47 24.23 -11.20
C GLY A 695 10.32 24.01 -10.23
N LEU A 696 10.19 22.79 -9.72
CA LEU A 696 9.28 22.42 -8.64
C LEU A 696 10.03 21.50 -7.68
N ASP A 697 10.09 21.91 -6.42
CA ASP A 697 10.65 21.11 -5.33
C ASP A 697 9.69 19.96 -4.98
N LEU A 698 10.25 18.76 -4.82
CA LEU A 698 9.51 17.55 -4.47
C LEU A 698 9.79 17.21 -3.01
N ASP A 699 8.88 17.60 -2.11
CA ASP A 699 9.04 17.45 -0.67
C ASP A 699 7.78 16.87 -0.03
N ASP A 700 8.00 16.11 1.05
CA ASP A 700 6.99 15.75 2.03
C ASP A 700 7.15 16.64 3.27
N TYR A 701 6.02 17.14 3.78
CA TYR A 701 5.96 17.82 5.05
C TYR A 701 5.05 17.07 5.99
N VAL A 702 5.61 16.64 7.13
CA VAL A 702 4.86 15.98 8.20
C VAL A 702 5.33 16.52 9.55
N LEU A 703 4.37 16.77 10.44
CA LEU A 703 4.66 17.13 11.82
C LEU A 703 3.79 16.30 12.76
N ASP A 704 4.41 15.35 13.45
CA ASP A 704 3.69 14.39 14.29
C ASP A 704 3.38 14.90 15.71
N GLY A 705 2.61 14.11 16.43
CA GLY A 705 2.40 14.23 17.87
C GLY A 705 1.27 15.17 18.28
N LYS A 706 1.39 16.47 17.99
CA LYS A 706 0.43 17.48 18.50
C LYS A 706 -0.14 18.43 17.45
N PHE A 707 0.14 18.18 16.18
CA PHE A 707 -0.20 19.10 15.09
C PHE A 707 -0.99 18.38 14.00
N LEU A 708 -1.87 19.14 13.35
CA LEU A 708 -2.62 18.69 12.18
C LEU A 708 -2.51 19.71 11.04
N LEU A 709 -2.65 19.20 9.82
CA LEU A 709 -2.66 20.00 8.61
C LEU A 709 -3.96 20.81 8.53
N THR A 710 -3.80 22.13 8.36
CA THR A 710 -4.93 23.09 8.26
C THR A 710 -4.82 24.02 7.06
N GLY A 711 -3.75 23.91 6.27
CA GLY A 711 -3.62 24.69 5.06
C GLY A 711 -2.38 24.37 4.26
N VAL A 712 -2.40 24.79 3.00
CA VAL A 712 -1.34 24.57 2.01
C VAL A 712 -1.24 25.79 1.11
N LYS A 713 -0.02 26.07 0.61
CA LYS A 713 0.22 27.06 -0.45
C LYS A 713 1.54 26.73 -1.15
N PHE A 714 1.71 27.23 -2.36
CA PHE A 714 3.02 27.34 -2.94
C PHE A 714 3.63 28.70 -2.59
N ARG A 715 4.95 28.73 -2.50
CA ARG A 715 5.76 29.94 -2.53
C ARG A 715 6.84 29.76 -3.60
N THR A 716 7.54 30.86 -3.91
CA THR A 716 8.71 30.82 -4.78
C THR A 716 9.98 30.83 -3.95
N LEU A 717 10.91 29.93 -4.24
CA LEU A 717 12.25 29.90 -3.65
C LEU A 717 13.26 29.92 -4.80
N GLY A 718 13.81 31.10 -5.10
CA GLY A 718 14.64 31.32 -6.27
C GLY A 718 13.86 31.10 -7.58
N SER A 719 14.26 30.09 -8.37
CA SER A 719 13.62 29.72 -9.64
C SER A 719 12.59 28.60 -9.52
N ARG A 720 12.27 28.14 -8.30
CA ARG A 720 11.47 26.95 -8.05
C ARG A 720 10.21 27.25 -7.24
N LEU A 721 9.15 26.52 -7.55
CA LEU A 721 7.98 26.39 -6.68
C LEU A 721 8.33 25.49 -5.50
N ASN A 722 7.98 25.93 -4.31
CA ASN A 722 8.24 25.23 -3.06
C ASN A 722 6.93 25.16 -2.25
N LEU A 723 6.57 23.95 -1.79
CA LEU A 723 5.36 23.72 -0.99
C LEU A 723 5.57 24.24 0.44
N GLU A 724 4.58 24.96 0.96
CA GLU A 724 4.54 25.45 2.34
C GLU A 724 3.20 25.03 2.96
N VAL A 725 3.25 24.50 4.18
CA VAL A 725 2.09 23.87 4.82
C VAL A 725 1.82 24.48 6.19
N ARG A 726 0.54 24.63 6.54
CA ARG A 726 0.11 25.24 7.79
C ARG A 726 -0.27 24.17 8.80
N MET A 727 0.50 24.14 9.89
CA MET A 727 0.31 23.21 11.00
C MET A 727 -0.39 23.92 12.16
N THR A 728 -1.37 23.25 12.76
CA THR A 728 -2.13 23.80 13.89
C THR A 728 -2.10 22.81 15.06
N PRO A 729 -1.75 23.27 16.28
CA PRO A 729 -1.76 22.40 17.44
C PRO A 729 -3.19 21.99 17.81
N PHE A 730 -3.36 20.79 18.34
CA PHE A 730 -4.67 20.30 18.79
C PHE A 730 -4.54 19.48 20.08
N ASN A 731 -5.66 19.36 20.78
CA ASN A 731 -5.79 18.45 21.91
C ASN A 731 -6.40 17.13 21.41
N PHE A 732 -5.65 16.04 21.54
CA PHE A 732 -6.07 14.74 21.05
C PHE A 732 -7.34 14.24 21.76
N THR A 733 -7.40 14.28 23.09
CA THR A 733 -8.56 13.77 23.86
C THR A 733 -9.87 14.42 23.43
N THR A 734 -9.88 15.75 23.33
CA THR A 734 -11.08 16.55 23.08
C THR A 734 -11.36 16.73 21.60
N GLY A 735 -10.35 16.59 20.73
CA GLY A 735 -10.48 16.84 19.31
C GLY A 735 -10.63 18.32 18.97
N LYS A 736 -10.10 19.21 19.80
CA LYS A 736 -10.18 20.67 19.59
C LYS A 736 -8.85 21.25 19.16
N LEU A 737 -8.88 22.06 18.11
CA LEU A 737 -7.74 22.90 17.71
C LEU A 737 -7.45 23.93 18.82
N LEU A 738 -6.17 24.11 19.13
CA LEU A 738 -5.70 24.99 20.21
C LEU A 738 -5.31 26.35 19.64
N GLU A 739 -6.11 27.37 19.94
CA GLU A 739 -5.89 28.77 19.52
C GLU A 739 -5.45 28.86 18.04
N PRO A 740 -6.24 28.33 17.10
CA PRO A 740 -5.82 28.13 15.71
C PRO A 740 -5.54 29.43 14.94
N THR A 741 -5.90 30.59 15.46
CA THR A 741 -5.56 31.89 14.86
C THR A 741 -4.20 32.41 15.31
N GLU A 742 -3.72 31.97 16.47
CA GLU A 742 -2.51 32.51 17.13
C GLU A 742 -1.35 31.50 17.16
N LYS A 743 -1.65 30.21 17.38
CA LYS A 743 -0.65 29.16 17.59
C LYS A 743 -0.32 28.32 16.35
N SER A 744 -1.01 28.57 15.24
CA SER A 744 -0.68 27.91 13.96
C SER A 744 0.50 28.58 13.28
N PHE A 745 1.32 27.79 12.61
CA PHE A 745 2.48 28.27 11.87
C PHE A 745 2.61 27.57 10.53
N TRP A 746 3.35 28.22 9.62
CA TRP A 746 3.69 27.66 8.32
C TRP A 746 5.09 27.05 8.38
N ILE A 747 5.26 25.87 7.81
CA ILE A 747 6.55 25.19 7.66
C ILE A 747 6.89 25.01 6.18
N SER A 748 8.17 25.12 5.87
CA SER A 748 8.76 24.88 4.56
C SER A 748 10.22 24.47 4.71
N HIS A 749 10.77 23.78 3.71
CA HIS A 749 12.19 23.48 3.61
C HIS A 749 12.88 24.51 2.72
N ASP A 750 13.79 25.30 3.31
CA ASP A 750 14.56 26.33 2.62
C ASP A 750 15.85 25.82 1.96
N LYS A 751 16.08 24.50 1.94
CA LYS A 751 17.28 23.91 1.35
C LYS A 751 17.33 24.18 -0.15
N THR A 752 18.39 24.86 -0.59
CA THR A 752 18.60 25.21 -2.00
C THR A 752 19.33 24.12 -2.77
N ASP A 753 20.31 23.46 -2.13
CA ASP A 753 21.11 22.38 -2.71
C ASP A 753 20.28 21.11 -2.83
N ARG A 754 19.85 20.81 -4.05
CA ARG A 754 18.90 19.74 -4.37
C ARG A 754 19.33 19.03 -5.65
N TYR A 755 18.82 17.82 -5.84
CA TYR A 755 19.15 16.98 -7.00
C TYR A 755 18.03 17.01 -8.03
N GLU A 756 18.37 17.35 -9.27
CA GLU A 756 17.40 17.32 -10.38
C GLU A 756 17.03 15.87 -10.71
N LEU A 757 15.73 15.57 -10.65
CA LEU A 757 15.18 14.38 -11.28
C LEU A 757 14.95 14.69 -12.76
N ALA A 758 15.97 14.39 -13.58
CA ALA A 758 15.97 14.74 -15.01
C ALA A 758 15.22 13.70 -15.86
N PHE A 759 14.64 14.18 -16.97
CA PHE A 759 13.84 13.38 -17.91
C PHE A 759 14.52 13.27 -19.29
N PRO A 760 15.64 12.52 -19.43
CA PRO A 760 16.37 12.46 -20.68
C PRO A 760 15.54 11.77 -21.77
N ASN A 761 15.23 12.51 -22.85
CA ASN A 761 14.50 12.02 -24.02
C ASN A 761 13.16 11.33 -23.69
N ALA A 762 12.49 11.76 -22.62
CA ALA A 762 11.25 11.16 -22.14
C ALA A 762 10.03 11.52 -23.01
N ASP A 763 9.18 10.55 -23.32
CA ASP A 763 7.92 10.75 -24.04
C ASP A 763 6.79 11.19 -23.08
N ILE A 764 5.63 11.54 -23.61
CA ILE A 764 4.45 11.90 -22.81
C ILE A 764 3.95 10.70 -21.99
N PRO A 765 3.47 10.93 -20.75
CA PRO A 765 3.19 9.83 -19.82
C PRO A 765 1.98 8.98 -20.22
N THR A 766 1.01 9.53 -20.94
CA THR A 766 -0.22 8.83 -21.37
C THR A 766 0.00 7.75 -22.43
N ARG A 767 1.18 7.71 -23.06
CA ARG A 767 1.55 6.64 -24.01
C ARG A 767 2.20 5.43 -23.35
N SER A 768 2.56 5.53 -22.07
CA SER A 768 3.17 4.40 -21.36
C SER A 768 2.11 3.35 -21.00
N PRO A 769 2.31 2.06 -21.34
CA PRO A 769 1.39 1.01 -20.94
C PRO A 769 1.60 0.55 -19.48
N LEU A 770 2.69 0.98 -18.85
CA LEU A 770 3.05 0.59 -17.49
C LEU A 770 2.53 1.63 -16.49
N LEU A 771 1.96 1.15 -15.38
CA LEU A 771 1.57 1.99 -14.24
C LEU A 771 2.78 2.77 -13.71
N THR A 772 2.62 4.06 -13.51
CA THR A 772 3.62 4.92 -12.89
C THR A 772 3.77 4.63 -11.40
N LEU A 773 5.00 4.72 -10.90
CA LEU A 773 5.32 4.50 -9.49
C LEU A 773 6.04 5.73 -8.93
N PRO A 774 5.86 6.05 -7.63
CA PRO A 774 6.66 7.08 -6.96
C PRO A 774 8.15 6.79 -7.12
N ASP A 775 8.91 7.75 -7.62
CA ASP A 775 10.36 7.63 -7.89
C ASP A 775 11.19 8.80 -7.31
N SER A 776 10.54 9.90 -6.93
CA SER A 776 11.18 11.01 -6.24
C SER A 776 11.57 10.69 -4.80
N LYS A 777 12.73 11.20 -4.38
CA LYS A 777 13.24 11.13 -3.01
C LYS A 777 13.24 12.52 -2.38
N GLU A 778 13.57 12.58 -1.08
CA GLU A 778 13.82 13.85 -0.40
C GLU A 778 14.91 14.66 -1.11
N ASP A 779 14.81 15.99 -1.06
CA ASP A 779 15.71 16.94 -1.72
C ASP A 779 15.78 16.81 -3.25
N ASN A 780 14.82 16.13 -3.89
CA ASN A 780 14.67 16.20 -5.33
C ASN A 780 13.92 17.47 -5.76
N TYR A 781 14.20 17.90 -6.98
CA TYR A 781 13.36 18.85 -7.71
C TYR A 781 13.25 18.40 -9.16
N ILE A 782 12.21 18.86 -9.85
CA ILE A 782 12.04 18.67 -11.29
C ILE A 782 12.01 20.01 -12.00
N ASN A 783 12.42 20.02 -13.26
CA ASN A 783 12.16 21.13 -14.17
C ASN A 783 11.10 20.71 -15.17
N PHE A 784 10.06 21.53 -15.36
CA PHE A 784 9.19 21.37 -16.53
C PHE A 784 10.03 21.55 -17.81
N THR A 785 9.92 20.62 -18.75
CA THR A 785 10.79 20.56 -19.94
C THR A 785 9.99 20.06 -21.15
N PRO A 786 10.40 20.36 -22.39
CA PRO A 786 9.82 19.73 -23.57
C PRO A 786 9.94 18.20 -23.53
N SER A 787 8.94 17.53 -24.10
CA SER A 787 8.95 16.10 -24.38
C SER A 787 10.03 15.72 -25.40
N SER A 788 10.24 14.42 -25.57
CA SER A 788 11.22 13.87 -26.51
C SER A 788 11.04 14.41 -27.93
N ARG A 789 12.14 14.87 -28.54
CA ARG A 789 12.18 15.21 -29.97
C ARG A 789 11.82 14.01 -30.83
N LYS A 790 12.43 12.85 -30.56
CA LYS A 790 12.22 11.63 -31.34
C LYS A 790 10.78 11.14 -31.24
N ALA A 791 10.25 11.02 -30.02
CA ALA A 791 8.93 10.41 -29.83
C ALA A 791 7.76 11.37 -30.09
N ASP A 792 7.92 12.66 -29.78
CA ASP A 792 6.80 13.62 -29.74
C ASP A 792 7.09 14.93 -30.48
N ALA A 793 8.20 15.03 -31.22
CA ALA A 793 8.67 16.29 -31.82
C ALA A 793 8.81 17.44 -30.80
N ALA A 794 9.00 17.11 -29.52
CA ALA A 794 9.04 18.04 -28.40
C ALA A 794 7.82 18.97 -28.30
N GLN A 795 6.62 18.47 -28.59
CA GLN A 795 5.42 19.32 -28.70
C GLN A 795 4.62 19.47 -27.41
N ASN A 796 4.96 18.72 -26.36
CA ASN A 796 4.33 18.83 -25.03
C ASN A 796 5.36 19.23 -23.98
N THR A 797 4.88 19.84 -22.88
CA THR A 797 5.69 20.06 -21.67
C THR A 797 5.42 18.94 -20.66
N ILE A 798 6.49 18.31 -20.17
CA ILE A 798 6.48 17.24 -19.17
C ILE A 798 7.20 17.70 -17.89
N PRO A 799 6.91 17.12 -16.71
CA PRO A 799 5.86 16.13 -16.43
C PRO A 799 4.45 16.71 -16.59
N PHE A 800 3.44 15.85 -16.73
CA PHE A 800 2.04 16.27 -16.61
C PHE A 800 1.66 16.43 -15.12
N VAL A 801 0.49 17.00 -14.85
CA VAL A 801 0.00 17.21 -13.47
C VAL A 801 -1.14 16.25 -13.21
N ASP A 802 -1.01 15.38 -12.20
CA ASP A 802 -2.10 14.53 -11.71
C ASP A 802 -3.10 15.40 -10.93
N ILE A 803 -4.36 15.40 -11.35
CA ILE A 803 -5.43 16.20 -10.74
C ILE A 803 -6.45 15.35 -9.98
N GLN A 804 -6.20 14.05 -9.84
CA GLN A 804 -7.09 13.15 -9.14
C GLN A 804 -7.20 13.53 -7.65
N PRO A 805 -8.38 13.36 -7.03
CA PRO A 805 -8.54 13.58 -5.61
C PRO A 805 -7.80 12.53 -4.78
N VAL A 806 -7.01 13.02 -3.82
CA VAL A 806 -6.45 12.20 -2.74
C VAL A 806 -7.34 12.41 -1.52
N GLU A 807 -8.18 11.41 -1.25
CA GLU A 807 -9.12 11.38 -0.13
C GLU A 807 -9.12 9.99 0.51
N LEU A 808 -9.45 9.92 1.80
CA LEU A 808 -9.35 8.71 2.61
C LEU A 808 -10.73 8.16 2.97
N LYS A 809 -10.85 6.83 3.04
CA LYS A 809 -12.03 6.09 3.51
C LYS A 809 -11.57 4.98 4.47
N PRO A 810 -11.87 5.08 5.78
CA PRO A 810 -12.57 6.18 6.44
C PRO A 810 -11.69 7.46 6.49
N PRO A 811 -12.30 8.64 6.64
CA PRO A 811 -11.58 9.89 6.80
C PRO A 811 -10.84 9.90 8.15
N VAL A 812 -9.57 10.29 8.12
CA VAL A 812 -8.72 10.38 9.32
C VAL A 812 -8.00 11.72 9.36
N ALA A 813 -7.50 12.08 10.55
CA ALA A 813 -6.70 13.28 10.72
C ALA A 813 -5.39 13.20 9.90
N ILE A 814 -5.00 14.32 9.31
CA ILE A 814 -3.82 14.44 8.44
C ILE A 814 -2.72 15.19 9.17
N ALA A 815 -1.54 14.57 9.28
CA ALA A 815 -0.34 15.17 9.89
C ALA A 815 0.58 15.84 8.86
N GLY A 816 0.34 15.58 7.56
CA GLY A 816 1.23 16.08 6.52
C GLY A 816 0.71 15.96 5.10
N VAL A 817 1.46 16.55 4.18
CA VAL A 817 1.19 16.57 2.74
C VAL A 817 2.51 16.69 1.99
N GLY A 818 2.56 16.14 0.78
CA GLY A 818 3.72 16.24 -0.07
C GLY A 818 3.39 16.40 -1.55
N VAL A 819 4.37 16.90 -2.30
CA VAL A 819 4.39 16.95 -3.76
C VAL A 819 5.49 16.02 -4.22
N PHE A 820 5.16 15.09 -5.11
CA PHE A 820 6.09 14.06 -5.53
C PHE A 820 5.93 13.78 -7.03
N HIS A 821 6.92 13.10 -7.61
CA HIS A 821 6.86 12.62 -8.98
C HIS A 821 6.60 11.12 -9.00
N LYS A 822 5.79 10.67 -9.97
CA LYS A 822 5.61 9.27 -10.31
C LYS A 822 5.82 9.05 -11.80
N GLY A 823 6.60 8.04 -12.15
CA GLY A 823 6.99 7.79 -13.53
C GLY A 823 7.57 6.40 -13.80
N ARG A 824 8.08 6.24 -15.03
CA ARG A 824 8.83 5.08 -15.51
C ARG A 824 9.94 5.56 -16.43
N THR A 825 11.00 4.77 -16.58
CA THR A 825 12.09 5.07 -17.51
C THR A 825 11.55 5.33 -18.92
N GLY A 826 11.96 6.45 -19.52
CA GLY A 826 11.53 6.86 -20.87
C GLY A 826 10.17 7.58 -20.93
N SER A 827 9.47 7.72 -19.81
CA SER A 827 8.22 8.49 -19.68
C SER A 827 8.44 9.75 -18.84
N GLY A 828 7.80 10.85 -19.23
CA GLY A 828 7.88 12.13 -18.53
C GLY A 828 7.10 12.16 -17.22
N GLY A 829 6.30 11.13 -16.92
CA GLY A 829 5.59 10.95 -15.65
C GLY A 829 4.61 12.07 -15.27
N TYR A 830 4.20 12.05 -14.01
CA TYR A 830 3.26 12.98 -13.40
C TYR A 830 3.82 13.58 -12.11
N VAL A 831 3.58 14.87 -11.92
CA VAL A 831 3.63 15.51 -10.61
C VAL A 831 2.30 15.30 -9.92
N ALA A 832 2.32 14.79 -8.69
CA ALA A 832 1.13 14.45 -7.93
C ALA A 832 1.24 14.92 -6.48
N LEU A 833 0.08 15.00 -5.81
CA LEU A 833 -0.01 15.26 -4.38
C LEU A 833 -0.19 13.96 -3.60
N ARG A 834 0.29 13.94 -2.37
CA ARG A 834 0.03 12.86 -1.41
C ARG A 834 -0.25 13.42 -0.02
N LEU A 835 -1.05 12.69 0.74
CA LEU A 835 -1.34 12.99 2.15
C LEU A 835 -0.56 12.06 3.06
N ILE A 836 -0.27 12.52 4.27
CA ILE A 836 0.41 11.75 5.30
C ILE A 836 -0.52 11.69 6.51
N THR A 837 -1.01 10.49 6.81
CA THR A 837 -1.97 10.26 7.89
C THR A 837 -1.36 10.51 9.27
N TYR A 838 -2.17 10.90 10.25
CA TYR A 838 -1.74 11.05 11.64
C TYR A 838 -1.33 9.69 12.23
N ASP A 839 -0.22 9.66 12.96
CA ASP A 839 0.25 8.44 13.62
C ASP A 839 -0.49 8.21 14.95
N TYR A 840 -1.36 7.21 14.98
CA TYR A 840 -2.10 6.81 16.18
C TYR A 840 -1.29 5.89 17.10
N SER A 841 -0.12 5.39 16.67
CA SER A 841 0.69 4.43 17.44
C SER A 841 1.02 4.90 18.87
N PRO A 842 1.29 6.19 19.15
CA PRO A 842 1.55 6.65 20.52
C PRO A 842 0.34 6.53 21.45
N HIS A 843 -0.88 6.50 20.90
CA HIS A 843 -2.15 6.45 21.62
C HIS A 843 -2.67 5.03 21.87
N LEU A 844 -2.02 4.01 21.30
CA LEU A 844 -2.38 2.60 21.52
C LEU A 844 -1.83 2.15 22.87
N GLN A 845 -2.65 2.28 23.93
CA GLN A 845 -2.23 2.03 25.31
C GLN A 845 -3.41 1.59 26.18
N VAL A 846 -3.11 0.88 27.27
CA VAL A 846 -4.10 0.44 28.25
C VAL A 846 -3.62 0.77 29.64
N ASN A 847 -4.53 1.29 30.47
CA ASN A 847 -4.26 1.66 31.86
C ASN A 847 -4.37 0.41 32.74
N VAL A 848 -3.40 -0.49 32.65
CA VAL A 848 -3.29 -1.62 33.57
C VAL A 848 -2.14 -1.36 34.53
N THR A 849 -2.42 -1.38 35.83
CA THR A 849 -1.35 -1.46 36.84
C THR A 849 -0.66 -2.82 36.70
N PRO A 850 0.65 -2.88 36.40
CA PRO A 850 1.34 -4.16 36.31
C PRO A 850 1.31 -4.82 37.69
N THR A 851 0.66 -5.96 37.80
CA THR A 851 0.82 -6.84 38.96
C THR A 851 2.24 -7.40 38.93
N ILE A 852 2.96 -7.22 40.04
CA ILE A 852 4.40 -7.53 40.22
C ILE A 852 4.77 -8.98 39.84
N GLU A 853 3.79 -9.89 39.74
CA GLU A 853 3.99 -11.28 39.31
C GLU A 853 4.44 -11.43 37.83
N THR A 854 4.18 -10.45 36.96
CA THR A 854 4.57 -10.52 35.53
C THR A 854 6.06 -10.30 35.27
N VAL A 855 6.81 -9.73 36.23
CA VAL A 855 8.25 -9.44 36.06
C VAL A 855 9.13 -10.63 36.47
N VAL A 856 8.63 -11.55 37.30
CA VAL A 856 9.43 -12.65 37.85
C VAL A 856 9.41 -13.91 36.97
N GLY A 857 8.36 -14.13 36.18
CA GLY A 857 8.24 -15.31 35.30
C GLY A 857 9.14 -15.30 34.06
N ALA A 858 9.69 -14.14 33.66
CA ALA A 858 10.57 -14.02 32.50
C ALA A 858 12.06 -14.29 32.81
N LEU A 859 12.42 -14.51 34.09
CA LEU A 859 13.81 -14.72 34.54
C LEU A 859 14.10 -16.14 35.07
N SER A 860 13.17 -17.08 34.93
CA SER A 860 13.38 -18.48 35.33
C SER A 860 12.96 -19.45 34.24
N ALA A 861 13.74 -19.53 33.16
CA ALA A 861 13.80 -20.74 32.35
C ALA A 861 14.82 -21.70 33.01
N PRO A 862 14.46 -22.93 33.36
CA PRO A 862 15.41 -23.89 33.89
C PRO A 862 16.30 -24.45 32.76
N ASP A 863 17.60 -24.45 33.01
CA ASP A 863 18.60 -25.14 32.19
C ASP A 863 18.20 -26.62 32.00
N ALA A 864 18.09 -27.03 30.74
CA ALA A 864 17.78 -28.40 30.35
C ALA A 864 19.04 -29.28 30.38
N VAL A 865 18.89 -30.48 30.94
CA VAL A 865 19.76 -31.66 30.75
C VAL A 865 19.43 -32.32 29.42
#